data_AF-A0A421FT76-F1
#
_entry.id   AF-A0A421FT76-F1
#
_cell.length_a   1.000
_cell.length_b   1.000
_cell.length_c   1.000
_cell.angle_alpha   90.00
_cell.angle_beta   90.00
_cell.angle_gamma   90.00
#
_symmetry.space_group_name_H-M   'P 1'
#
loop_
_entity.id
_entity.type
_entity.pdbx_description
1 polymer ?
#
loop_
_entity_poly.entity_id
_entity_poly.type
_entity_poly.pdbx_seq_one_letter_code
_entity_poly.pdbx_strand_id
1 'polypeptide(L)'
;MDIIRQDWIDQQLLLRQAAYTELRTTRVVTGTWNVNAKKPMTSSEASKIVQWLEPPTDGPRTEPPDVVAMGFQEIVDLNAVNVVVNSALTVQRSSAWEEAVLTALNRHIGPRQAASEETLQYRVVLEKHLVGILLLVFVRTDHWDHVKEVKGATAGVGIMGMMGNKGGAAVRLKFYSSTLCFVCAHLAAHRENVSGRNADYLNILNKIQFENADETATTGQDMRFWSGEPSILNHDFVFWIGDLNYRIQDTLTTEEVFHLAEGGRSLNELAQHDQLISERQRGNVLKGFEEGPLNFRPTYKFQAGTSGYEKRPEKKLRAPAWCDRVLWKAKNPGDVKLCGYTSIPALDLSDHKPVQADFDIQVEYQVEGKKTEVIREIMMQLDKWENENMPKVKLVQADGSTASSGVFSFAQLKFGVEQSKKVIIENTGLVVAHFRFIPKLEDVTVCKPWLSVSPMFGMIPPRDTMELRITAHVDETVAHGLTSGEETLDDTMILRVENGRDYFLVVSGQYANSCFGSSLEQLVSSPEPIRQAKFTATRSPAASVFSVWVGGATGVDANALISTPQPTAQPNPTTPSDSQKVPKELWRMVNDIYENYMQEKNLFVEAGNKVEIAQLREALDTGTAFPPHSGYSTAELLPGILAQDLYFAGIPPDIRFNTLDRA
;
A
#
# COMPACT_ATOMS: atom_id res chain seq x y z
N MET A 1 4.79 8.44 -0.91
CA MET A 1 5.54 7.30 -0.35
C MET A 1 4.62 6.31 0.35
N ASP A 2 3.54 6.77 1.01
CA ASP A 2 2.64 5.92 1.80
C ASP A 2 1.97 4.76 1.04
N ILE A 3 1.63 4.93 -0.25
CA ILE A 3 1.02 3.85 -1.05
C ILE A 3 2.01 2.70 -1.28
N ILE A 4 3.27 3.00 -1.60
CA ILE A 4 4.31 1.98 -1.82
C ILE A 4 4.62 1.26 -0.50
N ARG A 5 4.68 2.02 0.60
CA ARG A 5 4.87 1.48 1.94
C ARG A 5 3.74 0.52 2.32
N GLN A 6 2.49 0.92 2.11
CA GLN A 6 1.34 0.07 2.42
C GLN A 6 1.30 -1.20 1.56
N ASP A 7 1.53 -1.07 0.25
CA ASP A 7 1.58 -2.21 -0.67
C ASP A 7 2.66 -3.23 -0.27
N TRP A 8 3.85 -2.76 0.13
CA TRP A 8 4.90 -3.65 0.62
C TRP A 8 4.50 -4.38 1.91
N ILE A 9 3.85 -3.68 2.86
CA ILE A 9 3.34 -4.30 4.10
C ILE A 9 2.31 -5.38 3.77
N ASP A 10 1.36 -5.09 2.88
CA ASP A 10 0.31 -6.02 2.49
C ASP A 10 0.89 -7.28 1.80
N GLN A 11 1.89 -7.11 0.94
CA GLN A 11 2.63 -8.22 0.33
C GLN A 11 3.37 -9.07 1.37
N GLN A 12 4.05 -8.43 2.35
CA GLN A 12 4.73 -9.17 3.42
C GLN A 12 3.75 -9.92 4.32
N LEU A 13 2.57 -9.35 4.59
CA LEU A 13 1.51 -10.03 5.34
C LEU A 13 1.02 -11.26 4.60
N LEU A 14 0.76 -11.15 3.29
CA LEU A 14 0.34 -12.28 2.46
C LEU A 14 1.37 -13.42 2.49
N LEU A 15 2.66 -13.10 2.36
CA LEU A 15 3.74 -14.09 2.43
C LEU A 15 3.84 -14.77 3.80
N ARG A 16 3.42 -14.09 4.87
CA ARG A 16 3.43 -14.60 6.25
C ARG A 16 2.05 -15.07 6.74
N GLN A 17 1.10 -15.30 5.83
CA GLN A 17 -0.26 -15.73 6.19
C GLN A 17 -0.28 -16.94 7.13
N ALA A 18 0.58 -17.93 6.89
CA ALA A 18 0.68 -19.11 7.72
C ALA A 18 1.06 -18.82 9.20
N ALA A 19 1.67 -17.67 9.51
CA ALA A 19 2.04 -17.30 10.88
C ALA A 19 0.86 -16.81 11.72
N TYR A 20 -0.22 -16.35 11.07
CA TYR A 20 -1.42 -15.82 11.75
C TYR A 20 -2.72 -16.55 11.38
N THR A 21 -2.64 -17.60 10.57
CA THR A 21 -3.77 -18.45 10.23
C THR A 21 -3.68 -19.79 10.96
N GLU A 22 -4.80 -20.25 11.48
CA GLU A 22 -4.97 -21.58 12.09
C GLU A 22 -6.05 -22.36 11.35
N LEU A 23 -5.98 -23.69 11.41
CA LEU A 23 -7.05 -24.54 10.92
C LEU A 23 -8.09 -24.77 12.02
N ARG A 24 -9.35 -24.57 11.67
CA ARG A 24 -10.49 -24.84 12.53
C ARG A 24 -11.30 -25.97 11.92
N THR A 25 -11.51 -27.04 12.69
CA THR A 25 -12.46 -28.09 12.29
C THR A 25 -13.88 -27.53 12.31
N THR A 26 -14.58 -27.68 11.20
CA THR A 26 -15.95 -27.22 10.97
C THR A 26 -16.80 -28.40 10.53
N ARG A 27 -17.92 -28.64 11.21
CA ARG A 27 -18.88 -29.69 10.86
C ARG A 27 -19.86 -29.18 9.81
N VAL A 28 -19.86 -29.80 8.63
CA VAL A 28 -20.78 -29.49 7.54
C VAL A 28 -21.70 -30.68 7.30
N VAL A 29 -23.01 -30.46 7.41
CA VAL A 29 -24.02 -31.46 7.01
C VAL A 29 -24.67 -31.00 5.72
N THR A 30 -24.67 -31.86 4.71
CA THR A 30 -25.41 -31.59 3.47
C THR A 30 -26.26 -32.77 3.05
N GLY A 31 -27.38 -32.50 2.40
CA GLY A 31 -28.29 -33.55 1.97
C GLY A 31 -29.14 -33.13 0.80
N THR A 32 -29.66 -34.12 0.06
CA THR A 32 -30.57 -33.90 -1.07
C THR A 32 -31.86 -34.70 -0.95
N TRP A 33 -32.98 -34.13 -1.41
CA TRP A 33 -34.27 -34.83 -1.47
C TRP A 33 -35.16 -34.37 -2.64
N ASN A 34 -35.46 -35.27 -3.58
CA ASN A 34 -36.56 -35.06 -4.52
C ASN A 34 -37.90 -35.29 -3.81
N VAL A 35 -38.69 -34.22 -3.65
CA VAL A 35 -39.93 -34.25 -2.86
C VAL A 35 -41.18 -34.50 -3.69
N ASN A 36 -41.07 -34.68 -5.00
CA ASN A 36 -42.17 -35.07 -5.89
C ASN A 36 -43.47 -34.25 -5.67
N ALA A 37 -43.31 -32.93 -5.71
CA ALA A 37 -44.33 -31.90 -5.50
C ALA A 37 -45.08 -31.95 -4.15
N LYS A 38 -44.57 -32.70 -3.17
CA LYS A 38 -45.16 -32.81 -1.84
C LYS A 38 -44.92 -31.54 -1.02
N LYS A 39 -45.84 -31.27 -0.11
CA LYS A 39 -45.72 -30.15 0.83
C LYS A 39 -44.68 -30.50 1.91
N PRO A 40 -43.96 -29.50 2.46
CA PRO A 40 -43.14 -29.72 3.65
C PRO A 40 -43.97 -30.31 4.79
N MET A 41 -43.27 -31.02 5.68
CA MET A 41 -43.84 -31.54 6.91
C MET A 41 -44.34 -30.40 7.80
N THR A 42 -45.39 -30.66 8.57
CA THR A 42 -45.91 -29.68 9.53
C THR A 42 -44.89 -29.40 10.63
N SER A 43 -45.00 -28.27 11.33
CA SER A 43 -44.06 -27.93 12.42
C SER A 43 -44.02 -28.97 13.55
N SER A 44 -45.09 -29.74 13.75
CA SER A 44 -45.13 -30.87 14.70
C SER A 44 -44.36 -32.10 14.21
N GLU A 45 -44.16 -32.22 12.90
CA GLU A 45 -43.41 -33.31 12.25
C GLU A 45 -41.98 -32.89 11.87
N ALA A 46 -41.62 -31.63 12.06
CA ALA A 46 -40.28 -31.09 11.82
C ALA A 46 -39.18 -31.87 12.58
N SER A 47 -39.52 -32.53 13.68
CA SER A 47 -38.64 -33.47 14.40
C SER A 47 -38.14 -34.63 13.53
N LYS A 48 -38.88 -35.04 12.49
CA LYS A 48 -38.42 -36.07 11.54
C LYS A 48 -37.30 -35.55 10.65
N ILE A 49 -37.27 -34.25 10.33
CA ILE A 49 -36.18 -33.61 9.56
C ILE A 49 -34.86 -33.68 10.35
N VAL A 50 -34.91 -33.73 11.67
CA VAL A 50 -33.71 -33.87 12.52
C VAL A 50 -32.98 -35.18 12.25
N GLN A 51 -33.71 -36.26 11.93
CA GLN A 51 -33.09 -37.53 11.55
C GLN A 51 -32.30 -37.42 10.24
N TRP A 52 -32.57 -36.40 9.42
CA TRP A 52 -31.79 -36.09 8.23
C TRP A 52 -30.53 -35.27 8.53
N LEU A 53 -30.40 -34.75 9.75
CA LEU A 53 -29.25 -33.96 10.19
C LEU A 53 -28.32 -34.75 11.11
N GLU A 54 -28.78 -35.90 11.61
CA GLU A 54 -28.04 -36.82 12.46
C GLU A 54 -27.48 -37.97 11.61
N PRO A 55 -26.16 -38.17 11.57
CA PRO A 55 -25.59 -39.30 10.86
C PRO A 55 -25.93 -40.61 11.61
N PRO A 56 -26.18 -41.72 10.91
CA PRO A 56 -26.21 -43.04 11.52
C PRO A 56 -24.77 -43.49 11.77
N THR A 57 -24.15 -43.02 12.85
CA THR A 57 -22.84 -43.50 13.32
C THR A 57 -23.00 -44.50 14.46
N ASP A 58 -21.98 -45.35 14.67
CA ASP A 58 -21.80 -46.20 15.86
C ASP A 58 -21.47 -45.33 17.10
N GLY A 59 -22.42 -44.49 17.49
CA GLY A 59 -22.35 -43.56 18.61
C GLY A 59 -22.93 -42.19 18.26
N PRO A 60 -23.67 -41.52 19.18
CA PRO A 60 -24.27 -40.21 18.89
C PRO A 60 -23.17 -39.14 18.80
N ARG A 61 -23.03 -38.50 17.63
CA ARG A 61 -22.37 -37.19 17.54
C ARG A 61 -23.25 -36.18 18.27
N THR A 62 -22.80 -35.75 19.44
CA THR A 62 -23.56 -34.82 20.30
C THR A 62 -23.47 -33.38 19.82
N GLU A 63 -22.37 -33.00 19.18
CA GLU A 63 -22.11 -31.64 18.69
C GLU A 63 -22.97 -31.29 17.46
N PRO A 64 -23.62 -30.13 17.39
CA PRO A 64 -24.51 -29.75 16.32
C PRO A 64 -23.71 -29.23 15.10
N PRO A 65 -24.21 -29.37 13.87
CA PRO A 65 -23.53 -28.87 12.68
C PRO A 65 -23.25 -27.37 12.73
N ASP A 66 -22.11 -26.93 12.20
CA ASP A 66 -21.80 -25.50 12.09
C ASP A 66 -22.46 -24.90 10.83
N VAL A 67 -22.47 -25.67 9.74
CA VAL A 67 -23.10 -25.31 8.45
C VAL A 67 -24.00 -26.46 8.00
N VAL A 68 -25.20 -26.12 7.52
CA VAL A 68 -26.17 -27.09 6.98
C VAL A 68 -26.59 -26.65 5.58
N ALA A 69 -26.47 -27.52 4.59
CA ALA A 69 -26.87 -27.24 3.21
C ALA A 69 -27.82 -28.31 2.66
N MET A 70 -29.07 -27.93 2.38
CA MET A 70 -30.15 -28.85 1.99
C MET A 70 -30.63 -28.54 0.58
N GLY A 71 -30.49 -29.52 -0.30
CA GLY A 71 -30.99 -29.48 -1.67
C GLY A 71 -32.32 -30.19 -1.82
N PHE A 72 -33.28 -29.55 -2.49
CA PHE A 72 -34.56 -30.15 -2.82
C PHE A 72 -34.79 -30.11 -4.33
N GLN A 73 -35.48 -31.12 -4.84
CA GLN A 73 -35.94 -31.18 -6.23
C GLN A 73 -37.44 -31.45 -6.27
N GLU A 74 -38.10 -30.97 -7.32
CA GLU A 74 -39.55 -31.07 -7.49
C GLU A 74 -40.34 -30.51 -6.31
N ILE A 75 -39.97 -29.35 -5.76
CA ILE A 75 -40.80 -28.67 -4.73
C ILE A 75 -42.19 -28.28 -5.25
N VAL A 76 -42.33 -28.22 -6.58
CA VAL A 76 -43.56 -28.03 -7.34
C VAL A 76 -43.63 -29.09 -8.46
N ASP A 77 -44.84 -29.36 -8.93
CA ASP A 77 -45.07 -30.22 -10.10
C ASP A 77 -44.45 -29.59 -11.35
N LEU A 78 -43.68 -30.35 -12.14
CA LEU A 78 -42.92 -29.84 -13.28
C LEU A 78 -43.74 -29.68 -14.58
N ASN A 79 -45.06 -29.50 -14.47
CA ASN A 79 -45.91 -29.19 -15.63
C ASN A 79 -45.58 -27.82 -16.27
N ALA A 80 -45.99 -27.66 -17.53
CA ALA A 80 -45.67 -26.48 -18.34
C ALA A 80 -46.09 -25.14 -17.69
N VAL A 81 -47.15 -25.12 -16.88
CA VAL A 81 -47.63 -23.90 -16.19
C VAL A 81 -46.65 -23.46 -15.11
N ASN A 82 -46.16 -24.39 -14.29
CA ASN A 82 -45.20 -24.08 -13.23
C ASN A 82 -43.81 -23.75 -13.79
N VAL A 83 -43.46 -24.27 -14.96
CA VAL A 83 -42.17 -24.00 -15.63
C VAL A 83 -42.15 -22.62 -16.32
N VAL A 84 -43.29 -22.16 -16.86
CA VAL A 84 -43.35 -20.96 -17.72
C VAL A 84 -44.06 -19.76 -17.07
N VAL A 85 -45.04 -19.98 -16.17
CA VAL A 85 -46.00 -18.93 -15.79
C VAL A 85 -46.09 -18.66 -14.28
N ASN A 86 -45.89 -19.67 -13.41
CA ASN A 86 -46.23 -19.54 -11.99
C ASN A 86 -45.00 -19.53 -11.05
N SER A 87 -44.24 -18.42 -11.04
CA SER A 87 -43.17 -18.20 -10.05
C SER A 87 -43.69 -18.09 -8.62
N ALA A 88 -44.93 -17.66 -8.41
CA ALA A 88 -45.49 -17.45 -7.07
C ALA A 88 -45.66 -18.74 -6.27
N LEU A 89 -46.10 -19.83 -6.91
CA LEU A 89 -46.19 -21.13 -6.23
C LEU A 89 -44.81 -21.64 -5.81
N THR A 90 -43.81 -21.52 -6.70
CA THR A 90 -42.42 -21.90 -6.38
C THR A 90 -41.90 -21.14 -5.17
N VAL A 91 -42.08 -19.81 -5.13
CA VAL A 91 -41.67 -18.97 -4.00
C VAL A 91 -42.41 -19.38 -2.72
N GLN A 92 -43.72 -19.62 -2.79
CA GLN A 92 -44.47 -20.11 -1.63
C GLN A 92 -43.94 -21.45 -1.12
N ARG A 93 -43.57 -22.36 -2.03
CA ARG A 93 -43.02 -23.67 -1.67
C ARG A 93 -41.62 -23.58 -1.10
N SER A 94 -40.75 -22.74 -1.65
CA SER A 94 -39.40 -22.54 -1.12
C SER A 94 -39.45 -21.99 0.30
N SER A 95 -40.24 -20.94 0.55
CA SER A 95 -40.41 -20.38 1.89
C SER A 95 -40.96 -21.39 2.89
N ALA A 96 -41.92 -22.22 2.49
CA ALA A 96 -42.48 -23.25 3.39
C ALA A 96 -41.45 -24.35 3.74
N TRP A 97 -40.59 -24.74 2.80
CA TRP A 97 -39.51 -25.70 3.08
C TRP A 97 -38.40 -25.06 3.94
N GLU A 98 -38.06 -23.80 3.69
CA GLU A 98 -37.13 -23.03 4.52
C GLU A 98 -37.62 -22.96 5.97
N GLU A 99 -38.87 -22.57 6.19
CA GLU A 99 -39.48 -22.50 7.53
C GLU A 99 -39.48 -23.86 8.23
N ALA A 100 -39.79 -24.94 7.50
CA ALA A 100 -39.82 -26.29 8.06
C ALA A 100 -38.43 -26.75 8.52
N VAL A 101 -37.39 -26.53 7.71
CA VAL A 101 -36.01 -26.90 8.05
C VAL A 101 -35.47 -26.01 9.18
N LEU A 102 -35.69 -24.70 9.11
CA LEU A 102 -35.27 -23.75 10.14
C LEU A 102 -35.93 -24.06 11.49
N THR A 103 -37.22 -24.41 11.47
CA THR A 103 -37.97 -24.86 12.64
C THR A 103 -37.36 -26.13 13.22
N ALA A 104 -37.01 -27.12 12.37
CA ALA A 104 -36.38 -28.35 12.83
C ALA A 104 -35.03 -28.08 13.53
N LEU A 105 -34.17 -27.26 12.91
CA LEU A 105 -32.88 -26.85 13.46
C LEU A 105 -33.03 -26.17 14.83
N ASN A 106 -33.87 -25.13 14.90
CA ASN A 106 -33.97 -24.28 16.09
C ASN A 106 -34.79 -24.90 17.23
N ARG A 107 -35.75 -25.81 16.96
CA ARG A 107 -36.58 -26.44 18.00
C ARG A 107 -36.03 -27.76 18.52
N HIS A 108 -35.24 -28.49 17.73
CA HIS A 108 -34.87 -29.85 18.08
C HIS A 108 -33.36 -30.11 18.13
N ILE A 109 -32.54 -29.31 17.46
CA ILE A 109 -31.08 -29.37 17.62
C ILE A 109 -30.62 -28.33 18.65
N GLY A 110 -31.06 -27.08 18.50
CA GLY A 110 -30.71 -25.98 19.41
C GLY A 110 -30.85 -26.27 20.91
N PRO A 111 -32.00 -26.81 21.37
CA PRO A 111 -32.22 -27.04 22.81
C PRO A 111 -31.52 -28.26 23.40
N ARG A 112 -31.04 -29.22 22.59
CA ARG A 112 -30.47 -30.49 23.08
C ARG A 112 -29.13 -30.35 23.80
N GLN A 113 -28.51 -29.17 23.75
CA GLN A 113 -27.20 -28.90 24.34
C GLN A 113 -27.16 -27.79 25.39
N ALA A 114 -28.31 -27.28 25.86
CA ALA A 114 -28.36 -26.15 26.79
C ALA A 114 -27.86 -26.54 28.20
N ALA A 115 -26.54 -26.55 28.37
CA ALA A 115 -25.86 -26.37 29.65
C ALA A 115 -25.42 -24.90 29.87
N SER A 116 -25.49 -24.06 28.82
CA SER A 116 -25.23 -22.62 28.84
C SER A 116 -26.53 -21.80 28.77
N GLU A 117 -26.53 -20.59 29.33
CA GLU A 117 -27.67 -19.66 29.36
C GLU A 117 -28.12 -19.16 27.97
N GLU A 118 -27.27 -19.29 26.93
CA GLU A 118 -27.61 -18.92 25.55
C GLU A 118 -28.16 -20.10 24.75
N THR A 119 -29.31 -19.90 24.12
CA THR A 119 -29.97 -20.91 23.29
C THR A 119 -29.31 -20.97 21.92
N LEU A 120 -28.77 -22.12 21.53
CA LEU A 120 -28.16 -22.35 20.23
C LEU A 120 -29.20 -22.21 19.10
N GLN A 121 -28.90 -21.39 18.10
CA GLN A 121 -29.79 -21.09 16.98
C GLN A 121 -29.06 -21.17 15.64
N TYR A 122 -29.84 -21.26 14.57
CA TYR A 122 -29.43 -21.25 13.18
C TYR A 122 -30.12 -20.12 12.44
N ARG A 123 -29.43 -19.60 11.42
CA ARG A 123 -29.94 -18.60 10.48
C ARG A 123 -29.74 -19.05 9.05
N VAL A 124 -30.63 -18.61 8.17
CA VAL A 124 -30.49 -18.80 6.73
C VAL A 124 -29.35 -17.91 6.25
N VAL A 125 -28.35 -18.50 5.59
CA VAL A 125 -27.29 -17.78 4.87
C VAL A 125 -27.83 -17.31 3.54
N LEU A 126 -28.36 -18.23 2.74
CA LEU A 126 -29.01 -17.92 1.47
C LEU A 126 -29.97 -19.03 1.05
N GLU A 127 -31.14 -18.61 0.55
CA GLU A 127 -32.08 -19.42 -0.20
C GLU A 127 -31.86 -19.17 -1.69
N LYS A 128 -31.75 -20.24 -2.49
CA LYS A 128 -31.71 -20.11 -3.94
C LYS A 128 -32.53 -21.20 -4.61
N HIS A 129 -33.41 -20.80 -5.52
CA HIS A 129 -34.27 -21.73 -6.25
C HIS A 129 -34.31 -21.46 -7.76
N LEU A 130 -34.65 -22.52 -8.50
CA LEU A 130 -34.92 -22.52 -9.93
C LEU A 130 -36.08 -23.48 -10.22
N VAL A 131 -37.28 -22.94 -10.44
CA VAL A 131 -38.52 -23.71 -10.66
C VAL A 131 -38.74 -24.76 -9.56
N GLY A 132 -38.41 -26.03 -9.78
CA GLY A 132 -38.58 -27.10 -8.79
C GLY A 132 -37.33 -27.38 -7.96
N ILE A 133 -36.20 -26.73 -8.24
CA ILE A 133 -34.91 -26.93 -7.56
C ILE A 133 -34.78 -25.88 -6.48
N LEU A 134 -34.40 -26.28 -5.28
CA LEU A 134 -34.18 -25.40 -4.14
C LEU A 134 -32.89 -25.79 -3.44
N LEU A 135 -32.10 -24.81 -3.05
CA LEU A 135 -30.93 -24.95 -2.20
C LEU A 135 -31.07 -23.98 -1.02
N LEU A 136 -31.01 -24.54 0.18
CA LEU A 136 -31.05 -23.80 1.44
C LEU A 136 -29.72 -23.99 2.16
N VAL A 137 -29.04 -22.89 2.47
CA VAL A 137 -27.81 -22.92 3.28
C VAL A 137 -28.08 -22.21 4.60
N PHE A 138 -27.76 -22.87 5.71
CA PHE A 138 -27.92 -22.38 7.07
C PHE A 138 -26.57 -22.41 7.79
N VAL A 139 -26.41 -21.52 8.77
CA VAL A 139 -25.25 -21.45 9.64
C VAL A 139 -25.70 -21.31 11.09
N ARG A 140 -24.94 -21.89 12.01
CA ARG A 140 -25.11 -21.65 13.44
C ARG A 140 -24.78 -20.20 13.81
N THR A 141 -25.53 -19.60 14.72
CA THR A 141 -25.50 -18.15 14.99
C THR A 141 -24.16 -17.63 15.51
N ASP A 142 -23.42 -18.43 16.28
CA ASP A 142 -22.07 -18.12 16.78
C ASP A 142 -21.03 -17.98 15.67
N HIS A 143 -21.31 -18.49 14.47
CA HIS A 143 -20.45 -18.32 13.30
C HIS A 143 -20.90 -17.21 12.34
N TRP A 144 -22.01 -16.53 12.61
CA TRP A 144 -22.62 -15.57 11.69
C TRP A 144 -21.66 -14.46 11.25
N ASP A 145 -20.87 -13.92 12.18
CA ASP A 145 -19.94 -12.82 11.88
C ASP A 145 -18.77 -13.23 10.98
N HIS A 146 -18.56 -14.55 10.82
CA HIS A 146 -17.54 -15.14 9.96
C HIS A 146 -18.07 -15.56 8.58
N VAL A 147 -19.35 -15.33 8.29
CA VAL A 147 -19.93 -15.52 6.96
C VAL A 147 -19.83 -14.21 6.17
N LYS A 148 -19.09 -14.23 5.05
CA LYS A 148 -18.87 -13.08 4.16
C LYS A 148 -19.04 -13.48 2.70
N GLU A 149 -19.10 -12.49 1.81
CA GLU A 149 -19.09 -12.68 0.34
C GLU A 149 -20.10 -13.74 -0.15
N VAL A 150 -21.32 -13.71 0.40
CA VAL A 150 -22.38 -14.65 0.07
C VAL A 150 -22.97 -14.31 -1.30
N LYS A 151 -22.99 -15.28 -2.21
CA LYS A 151 -23.59 -15.11 -3.54
C LYS A 151 -24.36 -16.38 -3.94
N GLY A 152 -25.35 -16.24 -4.81
CA GLY A 152 -26.08 -17.39 -5.33
C GLY A 152 -26.56 -17.21 -6.76
N ALA A 153 -26.49 -18.28 -7.54
CA ALA A 153 -26.75 -18.29 -8.97
C ALA A 153 -27.53 -19.55 -9.38
N THR A 154 -28.15 -19.53 -10.55
CA THR A 154 -28.93 -20.64 -11.08
C THR A 154 -28.64 -20.86 -12.55
N ALA A 155 -28.81 -22.09 -13.03
CA ALA A 155 -28.65 -22.44 -14.43
C ALA A 155 -29.75 -23.39 -14.88
N GLY A 156 -30.61 -22.96 -15.81
CA GLY A 156 -31.56 -23.81 -16.50
C GLY A 156 -30.91 -24.61 -17.63
N VAL A 157 -31.18 -25.91 -17.67
CA VAL A 157 -30.64 -26.86 -18.67
C VAL A 157 -31.71 -27.79 -19.23
N GLY A 158 -32.98 -27.58 -18.87
CA GLY A 158 -34.10 -28.43 -19.29
C GLY A 158 -34.49 -28.27 -20.76
N ILE A 159 -35.74 -27.92 -21.05
CA ILE A 159 -36.21 -27.80 -22.44
C ILE A 159 -35.28 -26.86 -23.24
N MET A 160 -34.82 -27.32 -24.40
CA MET A 160 -33.84 -26.67 -25.28
C MET A 160 -32.49 -26.31 -24.61
N GLY A 161 -32.13 -27.00 -23.52
CA GLY A 161 -30.91 -26.70 -22.77
C GLY A 161 -30.96 -25.36 -22.03
N MET A 162 -32.16 -24.77 -21.86
CA MET A 162 -32.32 -23.41 -21.31
C MET A 162 -33.41 -23.29 -20.24
N MET A 163 -34.48 -24.10 -20.26
CA MET A 163 -35.56 -23.97 -19.28
C MET A 163 -35.19 -24.50 -17.88
N GLY A 164 -35.82 -23.93 -16.85
CA GLY A 164 -35.51 -24.21 -15.44
C GLY A 164 -36.09 -25.51 -14.86
N ASN A 165 -36.82 -26.32 -15.64
CA ASN A 165 -37.40 -27.59 -15.16
C ASN A 165 -36.34 -28.67 -14.84
N LYS A 166 -35.12 -28.47 -15.34
CA LYS A 166 -33.87 -29.15 -15.00
C LYS A 166 -32.78 -28.09 -14.91
N GLY A 167 -31.76 -28.32 -14.11
CA GLY A 167 -30.77 -27.28 -13.86
C GLY A 167 -30.00 -27.45 -12.57
N GLY A 168 -29.44 -26.34 -12.11
CA GLY A 168 -28.80 -26.24 -10.82
C GLY A 168 -29.07 -24.90 -10.14
N ALA A 169 -29.11 -24.92 -8.82
CA ALA A 169 -29.01 -23.76 -7.95
C ALA A 169 -27.71 -23.87 -7.15
N ALA A 170 -26.94 -22.79 -7.06
CA ALA A 170 -25.69 -22.76 -6.32
C ALA A 170 -25.64 -21.59 -5.36
N VAL A 171 -25.01 -21.81 -4.21
CA VAL A 171 -24.73 -20.83 -3.17
C VAL A 171 -23.26 -20.93 -2.82
N ARG A 172 -22.56 -19.80 -2.80
CA ARG A 172 -21.21 -19.70 -2.30
C ARG A 172 -21.13 -18.72 -1.14
N LEU A 173 -20.18 -18.96 -0.25
CA LEU A 173 -19.84 -18.06 0.84
C LEU A 173 -18.36 -18.17 1.16
N LYS A 174 -17.82 -17.10 1.73
CA LYS A 174 -16.59 -17.15 2.50
C LYS A 174 -16.96 -17.42 3.96
N PHE A 175 -16.43 -18.51 4.50
CA PHE A 175 -16.62 -18.92 5.88
C PHE A 175 -15.27 -18.87 6.59
N TYR A 176 -15.13 -17.96 7.55
CA TYR A 176 -13.82 -17.54 8.06
C TYR A 176 -12.91 -17.05 6.91
N SER A 177 -11.79 -17.73 6.66
CA SER A 177 -10.86 -17.40 5.57
C SER A 177 -10.93 -18.41 4.42
N SER A 178 -11.78 -19.43 4.50
CA SER A 178 -12.00 -20.41 3.44
C SER A 178 -13.28 -20.15 2.66
N THR A 179 -13.36 -20.69 1.45
CA THR A 179 -14.50 -20.52 0.54
C THR A 179 -15.25 -21.84 0.34
N LEU A 180 -16.57 -21.79 0.53
CA LEU A 180 -17.48 -22.94 0.39
C LEU A 180 -18.45 -22.67 -0.76
N CYS A 181 -18.71 -23.68 -1.59
CA CYS A 181 -19.70 -23.65 -2.66
C CYS A 181 -20.60 -24.89 -2.60
N PHE A 182 -21.90 -24.68 -2.52
CA PHE A 182 -22.92 -25.74 -2.56
C PHE A 182 -23.68 -25.65 -3.88
N VAL A 183 -23.88 -26.77 -4.56
CA VAL A 183 -24.61 -26.87 -5.82
C VAL A 183 -25.67 -27.95 -5.69
N CYS A 184 -26.94 -27.59 -5.82
CA CYS A 184 -28.08 -28.52 -5.90
C CYS A 184 -28.52 -28.66 -7.35
N ALA A 185 -28.47 -29.86 -7.91
CA ALA A 185 -28.82 -30.13 -9.30
C ALA A 185 -30.03 -31.06 -9.45
N HIS A 186 -30.75 -30.91 -10.56
CA HIS A 186 -31.75 -31.86 -11.03
C HIS A 186 -31.50 -32.10 -12.52
N LEU A 187 -30.89 -33.24 -12.85
CA LEU A 187 -30.42 -33.57 -14.20
C LEU A 187 -31.46 -34.38 -14.99
N ALA A 188 -31.24 -34.50 -16.31
CA ALA A 188 -32.11 -35.20 -17.23
C ALA A 188 -32.48 -36.62 -16.75
N ALA A 189 -33.79 -36.90 -16.76
CA ALA A 189 -34.35 -38.20 -16.39
C ALA A 189 -34.17 -39.25 -17.51
N HIS A 190 -34.69 -40.45 -17.26
CA HIS A 190 -34.69 -41.63 -18.15
C HIS A 190 -33.39 -42.43 -18.17
N ARG A 191 -33.49 -43.76 -18.17
CA ARG A 191 -32.34 -44.68 -17.98
C ARG A 191 -31.32 -44.54 -19.10
N GLU A 192 -31.82 -44.41 -20.32
CA GLU A 192 -31.10 -44.28 -21.58
C GLU A 192 -30.35 -42.94 -21.75
N ASN A 193 -30.77 -41.87 -21.07
CA ASN A 193 -30.29 -40.51 -21.34
C ASN A 193 -29.04 -40.11 -20.55
N VAL A 194 -27.99 -40.95 -20.57
CA VAL A 194 -26.73 -40.68 -19.86
C VAL A 194 -26.04 -39.45 -20.45
N SER A 195 -25.99 -39.33 -21.78
CA SER A 195 -25.38 -38.19 -22.46
C SER A 195 -26.05 -36.86 -22.12
N GLY A 196 -27.38 -36.84 -21.98
CA GLY A 196 -28.12 -35.66 -21.53
C GLY A 196 -27.74 -35.24 -20.11
N ARG A 197 -27.58 -36.19 -19.18
CA ARG A 197 -27.10 -35.87 -17.82
C ARG A 197 -25.68 -35.32 -17.80
N ASN A 198 -24.78 -35.89 -18.61
CA ASN A 198 -23.42 -35.39 -18.74
C ASN A 198 -23.42 -33.95 -19.31
N ALA A 199 -24.25 -33.69 -20.32
CA ALA A 199 -24.41 -32.36 -20.91
C ALA A 199 -25.01 -31.35 -19.91
N ASP A 200 -26.02 -31.75 -19.14
CA ASP A 200 -26.63 -30.92 -18.08
C ASP A 200 -25.59 -30.52 -17.03
N TYR A 201 -24.78 -31.48 -16.56
CA TYR A 201 -23.67 -31.21 -15.64
C TYR A 201 -22.70 -30.14 -16.19
N LEU A 202 -22.22 -30.32 -17.43
CA LEU A 202 -21.30 -29.37 -18.06
C LEU A 202 -21.94 -28.00 -18.26
N ASN A 203 -23.22 -27.95 -18.64
CA ASN A 203 -23.96 -26.72 -18.80
C ASN A 203 -24.13 -25.97 -17.47
N ILE A 204 -24.46 -26.65 -16.38
CA ILE A 204 -24.54 -26.04 -15.04
C ILE A 204 -23.16 -25.48 -14.66
N LEU A 205 -22.10 -26.27 -14.85
CA LEU A 205 -20.73 -25.87 -14.52
C LEU A 205 -20.30 -24.60 -15.26
N ASN A 206 -20.67 -24.45 -16.53
CA ASN A 206 -20.28 -23.32 -17.37
C ASN A 206 -21.17 -22.08 -17.18
N LYS A 207 -22.47 -22.28 -16.91
CA LYS A 207 -23.44 -21.18 -16.83
C LYS A 207 -23.52 -20.52 -15.45
N ILE A 208 -23.20 -21.24 -14.38
CA ILE A 208 -23.21 -20.67 -13.04
C ILE A 208 -21.97 -19.79 -12.85
N GLN A 209 -22.22 -18.48 -12.78
CA GLN A 209 -21.23 -17.46 -12.44
C GLN A 209 -21.77 -16.63 -11.27
N PHE A 210 -20.90 -16.29 -10.31
CA PHE A 210 -21.29 -15.55 -9.11
C PHE A 210 -20.94 -14.05 -9.27
N GLU A 211 -21.62 -13.36 -10.18
CA GLU A 211 -21.40 -11.92 -10.46
C GLU A 211 -21.87 -11.01 -9.30
N ASN A 212 -21.29 -9.81 -9.20
CA ASN A 212 -21.78 -8.74 -8.32
C ASN A 212 -23.01 -8.09 -8.99
N ALA A 213 -24.17 -8.11 -8.33
CA ALA A 213 -25.39 -7.48 -8.86
C ALA A 213 -25.31 -5.94 -8.96
N ASP A 214 -24.29 -5.30 -8.38
CA ASP A 214 -24.21 -3.84 -8.20
C ASP A 214 -23.16 -3.10 -9.05
N GLU A 215 -22.40 -3.77 -9.93
CA GLU A 215 -21.37 -3.08 -10.75
C GLU A 215 -21.86 -2.74 -12.16
N THR A 216 -22.89 -1.89 -12.24
CA THR A 216 -23.00 -0.96 -13.37
C THR A 216 -22.22 0.31 -13.03
N ALA A 217 -21.15 0.56 -13.77
CA ALA A 217 -20.30 1.77 -13.79
C ALA A 217 -19.14 1.84 -12.77
N THR A 218 -17.95 1.45 -13.22
CA THR A 218 -16.82 2.38 -13.39
C THR A 218 -15.69 1.71 -14.18
N THR A 219 -15.47 2.18 -15.41
CA THR A 219 -14.25 1.94 -16.16
C THR A 219 -13.08 2.57 -15.42
N GLY A 220 -12.16 1.75 -14.91
CA GLY A 220 -10.82 2.18 -14.50
C GLY A 220 -10.40 1.72 -13.11
N GLN A 221 -10.16 0.42 -12.92
CA GLN A 221 -9.29 -0.07 -11.84
C GLN A 221 -8.36 -1.20 -12.34
N ASP A 222 -7.17 -1.20 -11.76
CA ASP A 222 -5.88 -1.76 -12.21
C ASP A 222 -5.90 -3.27 -12.58
N MET A 223 -5.55 -3.61 -13.83
CA MET A 223 -5.57 -4.98 -14.39
C MET A 223 -4.37 -5.85 -13.96
N ARG A 224 -3.97 -5.88 -12.69
CA ARG A 224 -2.78 -6.65 -12.27
C ARG A 224 -3.01 -7.79 -11.29
N PHE A 225 -4.21 -7.96 -10.73
CA PHE A 225 -4.49 -9.09 -9.80
C PHE A 225 -5.92 -9.68 -9.86
N TRP A 226 -6.68 -9.52 -10.94
CA TRP A 226 -8.00 -10.17 -11.05
C TRP A 226 -7.85 -11.66 -11.35
N SER A 227 -7.81 -12.50 -10.31
CA SER A 227 -8.27 -13.88 -10.43
C SER A 227 -9.71 -13.82 -10.94
N GLY A 228 -9.98 -14.38 -12.12
CA GLY A 228 -11.29 -14.29 -12.79
C GLY A 228 -12.48 -14.56 -11.88
N GLU A 229 -13.66 -14.03 -12.27
CA GLU A 229 -14.92 -14.15 -11.53
C GLU A 229 -15.09 -15.51 -10.83
N PRO A 230 -15.55 -15.54 -9.57
CA PRO A 230 -15.73 -16.79 -8.85
C PRO A 230 -16.63 -17.73 -9.66
N SER A 231 -16.07 -18.90 -9.99
CA SER A 231 -16.76 -20.03 -10.61
C SER A 231 -16.91 -21.16 -9.59
N ILE A 232 -17.80 -22.14 -9.85
CA ILE A 232 -18.05 -23.25 -8.93
C ILE A 232 -16.73 -23.92 -8.47
N LEU A 233 -15.80 -24.18 -9.40
CA LEU A 233 -14.57 -24.92 -9.09
C LEU A 233 -13.47 -24.07 -8.44
N ASN A 234 -13.63 -22.74 -8.39
CA ASN A 234 -12.70 -21.81 -7.76
C ASN A 234 -13.06 -21.57 -6.28
N HIS A 235 -13.27 -22.65 -5.53
CA HIS A 235 -13.56 -22.62 -4.09
C HIS A 235 -12.70 -23.67 -3.38
N ASP A 236 -12.40 -23.43 -2.10
CA ASP A 236 -11.63 -24.38 -1.28
C ASP A 236 -12.41 -25.66 -1.04
N PHE A 237 -13.73 -25.55 -0.87
CA PHE A 237 -14.66 -26.67 -0.72
C PHE A 237 -15.85 -26.52 -1.66
N VAL A 238 -16.15 -27.57 -2.42
CA VAL A 238 -17.32 -27.64 -3.31
C VAL A 238 -18.12 -28.88 -2.96
N PHE A 239 -19.42 -28.72 -2.69
CA PHE A 239 -20.37 -29.80 -2.45
C PHE A 239 -21.40 -29.82 -3.58
N TRP A 240 -21.46 -30.92 -4.32
CA TRP A 240 -22.39 -31.13 -5.42
C TRP A 240 -23.43 -32.18 -5.03
N ILE A 241 -24.66 -31.73 -4.84
CA ILE A 241 -25.79 -32.53 -4.35
C ILE A 241 -26.92 -32.52 -5.36
N GLY A 242 -27.83 -33.48 -5.28
CA GLY A 242 -29.06 -33.41 -6.07
C GLY A 242 -29.63 -34.75 -6.50
N ASP A 243 -30.76 -34.67 -7.21
CA ASP A 243 -31.26 -35.75 -8.06
C ASP A 243 -30.48 -35.70 -9.39
N LEU A 244 -29.34 -36.40 -9.40
CA LEU A 244 -28.48 -36.48 -10.58
C LEU A 244 -29.04 -37.46 -11.61
N ASN A 245 -30.11 -38.20 -11.29
CA ASN A 245 -30.88 -39.05 -12.19
C ASN A 245 -30.10 -40.17 -12.91
N TYR A 246 -28.84 -40.43 -12.57
CA TYR A 246 -28.11 -41.61 -13.06
C TYR A 246 -28.77 -42.88 -12.53
N ARG A 247 -28.81 -43.90 -13.38
CA ARG A 247 -29.53 -45.16 -13.14
C ARG A 247 -28.57 -46.34 -13.12
N ILE A 248 -29.10 -47.52 -12.80
CA ILE A 248 -28.40 -48.77 -13.04
C ILE A 248 -28.36 -49.04 -14.55
N GLN A 249 -27.20 -49.42 -15.08
CA GLN A 249 -26.97 -49.79 -16.48
C GLN A 249 -27.88 -50.95 -16.91
N ASP A 250 -28.25 -50.99 -18.19
CA ASP A 250 -29.14 -51.98 -18.80
C ASP A 250 -28.53 -53.37 -18.97
N THR A 251 -27.28 -53.56 -18.54
CA THR A 251 -26.66 -54.88 -18.34
C THR A 251 -27.42 -55.75 -17.35
N LEU A 252 -28.27 -55.15 -16.50
CA LEU A 252 -29.20 -55.85 -15.61
C LEU A 252 -30.66 -55.56 -16.00
N THR A 253 -31.47 -56.60 -16.03
CA THR A 253 -32.93 -56.51 -16.17
C THR A 253 -33.56 -55.79 -14.97
N THR A 254 -34.79 -55.29 -15.14
CA THR A 254 -35.46 -54.54 -14.06
C THR A 254 -35.72 -55.44 -12.85
N GLU A 255 -36.04 -56.70 -13.09
CA GLU A 255 -36.30 -57.74 -12.10
C GLU A 255 -35.05 -58.09 -11.31
N GLU A 256 -33.89 -58.24 -11.97
CA GLU A 256 -32.59 -58.45 -11.30
C GLU A 256 -32.23 -57.27 -10.41
N VAL A 257 -32.44 -56.03 -10.87
CA VAL A 257 -32.20 -54.83 -10.05
C VAL A 257 -33.06 -54.84 -8.79
N PHE A 258 -34.35 -55.23 -8.88
CA PHE A 258 -35.19 -55.37 -7.69
C PHE A 258 -34.64 -56.41 -6.71
N HIS A 259 -34.25 -57.59 -7.21
CA HIS A 259 -33.69 -58.66 -6.38
C HIS A 259 -32.43 -58.20 -5.63
N LEU A 260 -31.50 -57.54 -6.33
CA LEU A 260 -30.27 -57.02 -5.74
C LEU A 260 -30.52 -55.87 -4.74
N ALA A 261 -31.45 -54.95 -5.06
CA ALA A 261 -31.78 -53.81 -4.23
C ALA A 261 -32.56 -54.17 -2.95
N GLU A 262 -33.30 -55.28 -2.96
CA GLU A 262 -34.07 -55.78 -1.81
C GLU A 262 -33.26 -56.78 -0.95
N GLY A 263 -32.30 -57.50 -1.54
CA GLY A 263 -31.50 -58.54 -0.87
C GLY A 263 -30.49 -58.03 0.17
N GLY A 264 -30.18 -56.73 0.19
CA GLY A 264 -29.37 -56.04 1.22
C GLY A 264 -27.86 -56.38 1.24
N ARG A 265 -27.47 -57.62 0.91
CA ARG A 265 -26.07 -58.08 0.84
C ARG A 265 -25.40 -57.88 -0.52
N SER A 266 -26.15 -57.39 -1.51
CA SER A 266 -25.72 -57.26 -2.91
C SER A 266 -25.60 -55.81 -3.40
N LEU A 267 -25.57 -54.82 -2.49
CA LEU A 267 -25.48 -53.40 -2.87
C LEU A 267 -24.16 -53.08 -3.60
N ASN A 268 -23.06 -53.71 -3.20
CA ASN A 268 -21.76 -53.54 -3.87
C ASN A 268 -21.78 -54.05 -5.31
N GLU A 269 -22.44 -55.18 -5.57
CA GLU A 269 -22.62 -55.72 -6.92
C GLU A 269 -23.47 -54.76 -7.75
N LEU A 270 -24.59 -54.30 -7.21
CA LEU A 270 -25.47 -53.35 -7.91
C LEU A 270 -24.77 -52.02 -8.24
N ALA A 271 -23.90 -51.53 -7.33
CA ALA A 271 -23.13 -50.31 -7.53
C ALA A 271 -22.11 -50.40 -8.68
N GLN A 272 -21.62 -51.60 -9.03
CA GLN A 272 -20.74 -51.78 -10.21
C GLN A 272 -21.44 -51.45 -11.53
N HIS A 273 -22.77 -51.52 -11.54
CA HIS A 273 -23.61 -51.17 -12.68
C HIS A 273 -24.16 -49.74 -12.59
N ASP A 274 -23.71 -48.91 -11.65
CA ASP A 274 -24.16 -47.53 -11.53
C ASP A 274 -23.57 -46.64 -12.63
N GLN A 275 -24.44 -45.91 -13.35
CA GLN A 275 -24.01 -45.04 -14.44
C GLN A 275 -23.13 -43.89 -13.96
N LEU A 276 -23.39 -43.28 -12.79
CA LEU A 276 -22.57 -42.15 -12.32
C LEU A 276 -21.15 -42.60 -11.97
N ILE A 277 -21.01 -43.73 -11.28
CA ILE A 277 -19.70 -44.33 -10.98
C ILE A 277 -18.91 -44.57 -12.27
N SER A 278 -19.55 -45.21 -13.27
CA SER A 278 -18.92 -45.47 -14.57
C SER A 278 -18.50 -44.18 -15.30
N GLU A 279 -19.36 -43.17 -15.34
CA GLU A 279 -19.07 -41.92 -16.06
C GLU A 279 -17.99 -41.08 -15.35
N ARG A 280 -17.91 -41.12 -14.02
CA ARG A 280 -16.81 -40.51 -13.24
C ARG A 280 -15.48 -41.22 -13.46
N GLN A 281 -15.47 -42.55 -13.47
CA GLN A 281 -14.26 -43.35 -13.75
C GLN A 281 -13.71 -43.08 -15.15
N ARG A 282 -14.58 -42.85 -16.14
CA ARG A 282 -14.22 -42.44 -17.50
C ARG A 282 -13.77 -40.98 -17.60
N GLY A 283 -13.96 -40.18 -16.55
CA GLY A 283 -13.60 -38.77 -16.52
C GLY A 283 -14.58 -37.85 -17.27
N ASN A 284 -15.78 -38.33 -17.59
CA ASN A 284 -16.77 -37.58 -18.36
C ASN A 284 -17.47 -36.48 -17.55
N VAL A 285 -17.62 -36.71 -16.23
CA VAL A 285 -18.31 -35.79 -15.30
C VAL A 285 -17.61 -35.77 -13.95
N LEU A 286 -17.78 -34.67 -13.20
CA LEU A 286 -17.38 -34.53 -11.80
C LEU A 286 -15.91 -34.94 -11.53
N LYS A 287 -15.01 -34.56 -12.44
CA LYS A 287 -13.59 -34.87 -12.34
C LYS A 287 -12.98 -34.26 -11.07
N GLY A 288 -12.31 -35.09 -10.28
CA GLY A 288 -11.68 -34.69 -9.03
C GLY A 288 -12.66 -34.51 -7.86
N PHE A 289 -13.94 -34.83 -8.05
CA PHE A 289 -14.88 -34.98 -6.93
C PHE A 289 -14.78 -36.39 -6.36
N GLU A 290 -15.01 -36.50 -5.06
CA GLU A 290 -15.13 -37.73 -4.27
C GLU A 290 -16.59 -38.01 -3.92
N GLU A 291 -16.87 -39.27 -3.57
CA GLU A 291 -18.19 -39.72 -3.11
C GLU A 291 -18.02 -40.89 -2.13
N GLY A 292 -18.87 -40.97 -1.12
CA GLY A 292 -18.85 -42.05 -0.15
C GLY A 292 -19.35 -43.39 -0.72
N PRO A 293 -19.09 -44.51 -0.03
CA PRO A 293 -19.62 -45.81 -0.44
C PRO A 293 -21.14 -45.86 -0.34
N LEU A 294 -21.80 -46.45 -1.35
CA LEU A 294 -23.26 -46.61 -1.43
C LEU A 294 -23.75 -47.78 -0.55
N ASN A 295 -23.57 -47.67 0.76
CA ASN A 295 -23.95 -48.68 1.75
C ASN A 295 -25.45 -48.65 2.12
N PHE A 296 -26.26 -47.92 1.36
CA PHE A 296 -27.71 -47.78 1.55
C PHE A 296 -28.44 -48.18 0.27
N ARG A 297 -29.71 -48.58 0.39
CA ARG A 297 -30.52 -49.06 -0.74
C ARG A 297 -30.73 -47.94 -1.77
N PRO A 298 -30.90 -48.28 -3.07
CA PRO A 298 -31.27 -47.32 -4.10
C PRO A 298 -32.47 -46.46 -3.67
N THR A 299 -32.36 -45.14 -3.79
CA THR A 299 -33.27 -44.15 -3.19
C THR A 299 -34.52 -43.90 -4.02
N TYR A 300 -34.57 -44.41 -5.25
CA TYR A 300 -35.69 -44.33 -6.20
C TYR A 300 -36.00 -45.73 -6.74
N LYS A 301 -37.23 -46.13 -7.11
CA LYS A 301 -38.52 -45.44 -6.97
C LYS A 301 -39.40 -46.17 -5.95
N PHE A 302 -39.73 -45.50 -4.86
CA PHE A 302 -40.60 -46.02 -3.80
C PHE A 302 -42.08 -45.74 -4.07
N GLN A 303 -42.94 -46.50 -3.40
CA GLN A 303 -44.33 -46.07 -3.22
C GLN A 303 -44.33 -45.00 -2.11
N ALA A 304 -44.78 -43.79 -2.42
CA ALA A 304 -44.81 -42.67 -1.48
C ALA A 304 -45.60 -43.04 -0.20
N GLY A 305 -45.04 -42.70 0.96
CA GLY A 305 -45.55 -43.06 2.29
C GLY A 305 -45.23 -44.50 2.72
N THR A 306 -44.31 -45.19 2.02
CA THR A 306 -43.94 -46.58 2.36
C THR A 306 -42.44 -46.83 2.24
N SER A 307 -42.01 -48.00 2.74
CA SER A 307 -40.65 -48.54 2.58
C SER A 307 -40.51 -49.50 1.37
N GLY A 308 -41.56 -49.72 0.60
CA GLY A 308 -41.57 -50.63 -0.55
C GLY A 308 -41.30 -49.92 -1.87
N TYR A 309 -40.60 -50.59 -2.78
CA TYR A 309 -40.46 -50.07 -4.15
C TYR A 309 -41.79 -50.12 -4.92
N GLU A 310 -41.96 -49.22 -5.90
CA GLU A 310 -43.15 -49.16 -6.74
C GLU A 310 -43.18 -50.34 -7.73
N LYS A 311 -44.06 -51.31 -7.43
CA LYS A 311 -44.29 -52.52 -8.24
C LYS A 311 -45.77 -52.69 -8.62
N ARG A 312 -46.62 -51.70 -8.31
CA ARG A 312 -48.06 -51.84 -8.54
C ARG A 312 -48.37 -51.80 -10.04
N PRO A 313 -49.25 -52.70 -10.55
CA PRO A 313 -49.49 -52.84 -11.99
C PRO A 313 -49.99 -51.57 -12.70
N GLU A 314 -50.67 -50.67 -11.98
CA GLU A 314 -51.19 -49.41 -12.50
C GLU A 314 -50.11 -48.32 -12.70
N LYS A 315 -48.88 -48.55 -12.27
CA LYS A 315 -47.75 -47.62 -12.42
C LYS A 315 -46.71 -48.20 -13.36
N LYS A 316 -46.06 -47.31 -14.12
CA LYS A 316 -44.92 -47.69 -14.96
C LYS A 316 -43.81 -48.23 -14.07
N LEU A 317 -43.44 -49.49 -14.27
CA LEU A 317 -42.35 -50.14 -13.56
C LEU A 317 -41.02 -49.42 -13.86
N ARG A 318 -40.27 -49.09 -12.81
CA ARG A 318 -38.96 -48.45 -12.90
C ARG A 318 -37.99 -49.23 -12.04
N ALA A 319 -36.85 -49.63 -12.62
CA ALA A 319 -35.77 -50.23 -11.87
C ALA A 319 -35.28 -49.29 -10.77
N PRO A 320 -35.03 -49.80 -9.54
CA PRO A 320 -34.43 -49.02 -8.48
C PRO A 320 -33.09 -48.37 -8.89
N ALA A 321 -32.81 -47.16 -8.40
CA ALA A 321 -31.58 -46.42 -8.72
C ALA A 321 -31.15 -45.47 -7.59
N TRP A 322 -29.84 -45.23 -7.49
CA TRP A 322 -29.26 -44.15 -6.69
C TRP A 322 -29.26 -42.85 -7.50
N CYS A 323 -30.45 -42.26 -7.63
CA CYS A 323 -30.63 -40.98 -8.31
C CYS A 323 -30.08 -39.81 -7.49
N ASP A 324 -30.27 -39.88 -6.17
CA ASP A 324 -29.96 -38.82 -5.21
C ASP A 324 -28.53 -38.99 -4.67
N ARG A 325 -27.65 -38.01 -4.91
CA ARG A 325 -26.20 -38.15 -4.66
C ARG A 325 -25.62 -36.93 -3.96
N VAL A 326 -24.51 -37.15 -3.24
CA VAL A 326 -23.72 -36.09 -2.59
C VAL A 326 -22.26 -36.36 -2.89
N LEU A 327 -21.64 -35.42 -3.61
CA LEU A 327 -20.23 -35.45 -3.97
C LEU A 327 -19.54 -34.21 -3.43
N TRP A 328 -18.25 -34.30 -3.17
CA TRP A 328 -17.46 -33.14 -2.74
C TRP A 328 -16.14 -33.05 -3.46
N LYS A 329 -15.56 -31.86 -3.49
CA LYS A 329 -14.20 -31.60 -3.94
C LYS A 329 -13.59 -30.58 -2.99
N ALA A 330 -12.33 -30.79 -2.62
CA ALA A 330 -11.55 -29.82 -1.88
C ALA A 330 -10.28 -29.46 -2.64
N LYS A 331 -9.80 -28.23 -2.45
CA LYS A 331 -8.50 -27.79 -2.96
C LYS A 331 -7.37 -28.66 -2.40
N ASN A 332 -7.44 -28.95 -1.10
CA ASN A 332 -6.61 -29.94 -0.43
C ASN A 332 -7.50 -31.10 0.04
N PRO A 333 -7.38 -32.31 -0.53
CA PRO A 333 -8.22 -33.44 -0.15
C PRO A 333 -8.12 -33.84 1.34
N GLY A 334 -6.95 -33.62 1.96
CA GLY A 334 -6.72 -33.90 3.39
C GLY A 334 -7.51 -33.01 4.35
N ASP A 335 -8.09 -31.91 3.87
CA ASP A 335 -8.88 -30.98 4.67
C ASP A 335 -10.35 -31.40 4.78
N VAL A 336 -10.75 -32.55 4.20
CA VAL A 336 -12.12 -33.07 4.29
C VAL A 336 -12.11 -34.50 4.80
N LYS A 337 -12.94 -34.75 5.81
CA LYS A 337 -13.23 -36.09 6.32
C LYS A 337 -14.73 -36.35 6.22
N LEU A 338 -15.11 -37.35 5.43
CA LEU A 338 -16.47 -37.88 5.41
C LEU A 338 -16.73 -38.66 6.71
N CYS A 339 -17.67 -38.18 7.53
CA CYS A 339 -18.07 -38.78 8.80
C CYS A 339 -19.28 -39.70 8.67
N GLY A 340 -20.15 -39.47 7.68
CA GLY A 340 -21.30 -40.32 7.40
C GLY A 340 -21.85 -40.08 6.01
N TYR A 341 -22.37 -41.13 5.37
CA TYR A 341 -23.05 -41.05 4.08
C TYR A 341 -24.16 -42.10 3.99
N THR A 342 -25.42 -41.67 3.99
CA THR A 342 -26.57 -42.57 4.08
C THR A 342 -27.81 -42.01 3.39
N SER A 343 -28.81 -42.87 3.16
CA SER A 343 -30.20 -42.45 2.98
C SER A 343 -30.95 -42.35 4.31
N ILE A 344 -32.08 -41.65 4.33
CA ILE A 344 -32.97 -41.49 5.50
C ILE A 344 -34.34 -42.13 5.23
N PRO A 345 -34.51 -43.45 5.43
CA PRO A 345 -35.76 -44.16 5.10
C PRO A 345 -36.98 -43.68 5.88
N ALA A 346 -36.78 -43.12 7.08
CA ALA A 346 -37.83 -42.60 7.95
C ALA A 346 -38.55 -41.37 7.35
N LEU A 347 -37.94 -40.71 6.37
CA LEU A 347 -38.56 -39.65 5.58
C LEU A 347 -39.13 -40.25 4.29
N ASP A 348 -40.38 -40.71 4.37
CA ASP A 348 -41.03 -41.52 3.34
C ASP A 348 -42.08 -40.78 2.50
N LEU A 349 -42.20 -39.47 2.67
CA LEU A 349 -43.20 -38.61 2.01
C LEU A 349 -43.21 -38.71 0.47
N SER A 350 -42.03 -38.93 -0.13
CA SER A 350 -41.80 -38.95 -1.57
C SER A 350 -41.56 -40.38 -2.10
N ASP A 351 -41.60 -40.54 -3.42
CA ASP A 351 -41.09 -41.74 -4.10
C ASP A 351 -39.54 -41.78 -4.14
N HIS A 352 -38.89 -40.73 -3.65
CA HIS A 352 -37.47 -40.72 -3.30
C HIS A 352 -37.24 -40.72 -1.79
N LYS A 353 -36.11 -41.30 -1.36
CA LYS A 353 -35.61 -41.19 0.02
C LYS A 353 -34.48 -40.15 0.08
N PRO A 354 -34.47 -39.24 1.06
CA PRO A 354 -33.41 -38.26 1.21
C PRO A 354 -32.04 -38.92 1.41
N VAL A 355 -31.00 -38.24 0.96
CA VAL A 355 -29.59 -38.62 1.17
C VAL A 355 -28.89 -37.55 1.98
N GLN A 356 -27.94 -37.98 2.81
CA GLN A 356 -27.22 -37.15 3.77
C GLN A 356 -25.74 -37.49 3.73
N ALA A 357 -24.88 -36.47 3.82
CA ALA A 357 -23.46 -36.62 4.09
C ALA A 357 -23.02 -35.64 5.20
N ASP A 358 -22.23 -36.15 6.15
CA ASP A 358 -21.67 -35.40 7.29
C ASP A 358 -20.17 -35.30 7.08
N PHE A 359 -19.62 -34.10 7.24
CA PHE A 359 -18.22 -33.80 6.99
C PHE A 359 -17.60 -33.06 8.16
N ASP A 360 -16.36 -33.40 8.49
CA ASP A 360 -15.45 -32.48 9.15
C ASP A 360 -14.55 -31.86 8.08
N ILE A 361 -14.58 -30.53 7.96
CA ILE A 361 -13.67 -29.78 7.09
C ILE A 361 -12.72 -28.90 7.90
N GLN A 362 -11.51 -28.68 7.40
CA GLN A 362 -10.55 -27.75 8.02
C GLN A 362 -10.62 -26.39 7.34
N VAL A 363 -11.26 -25.41 7.99
CA VAL A 363 -11.33 -24.04 7.46
C VAL A 363 -10.23 -23.17 8.06
N GLU A 364 -9.69 -22.27 7.26
CA GLU A 364 -8.69 -21.30 7.71
C GLU A 364 -9.33 -20.20 8.55
N TYR A 365 -8.74 -19.91 9.70
CA TYR A 365 -9.12 -18.84 10.61
C TYR A 365 -7.95 -17.89 10.86
N GLN A 366 -8.12 -16.61 10.55
CA GLN A 366 -7.15 -15.58 10.89
C GLN A 366 -7.27 -15.18 12.36
N VAL A 367 -6.20 -15.40 13.12
CA VAL A 367 -6.11 -15.03 14.53
C VAL A 367 -5.63 -13.58 14.63
N GLU A 368 -6.53 -12.67 14.98
CA GLU A 368 -6.26 -11.22 14.94
C GLU A 368 -5.08 -10.79 15.82
N GLY A 369 -4.92 -11.41 17.00
CA GLY A 369 -3.78 -11.17 17.87
C GLY A 369 -2.43 -11.55 17.23
N LYS A 370 -2.37 -12.70 16.55
CA LYS A 370 -1.15 -13.13 15.83
C LYS A 370 -0.88 -12.24 14.62
N LYS A 371 -1.93 -11.85 13.88
CA LYS A 371 -1.82 -10.96 12.73
C LYS A 371 -1.26 -9.60 13.14
N THR A 372 -1.75 -9.03 14.25
CA THR A 372 -1.27 -7.77 14.81
C THR A 372 0.22 -7.85 15.18
N GLU A 373 0.66 -8.98 15.74
CA GLU A 373 2.07 -9.19 16.06
C GLU A 373 2.94 -9.28 14.79
N VAL A 374 2.48 -10.00 13.76
CA VAL A 374 3.18 -10.07 12.47
C VAL A 374 3.24 -8.69 11.80
N ILE A 375 2.16 -7.89 11.85
CA ILE A 375 2.16 -6.50 11.37
C ILE A 375 3.23 -5.68 12.10
N ARG A 376 3.27 -5.78 13.43
CA ARG A 376 4.24 -5.07 14.27
C ARG A 376 5.68 -5.42 13.88
N GLU A 377 5.97 -6.72 13.68
CA GLU A 377 7.29 -7.17 13.22
C GLU A 377 7.66 -6.64 11.84
N ILE A 378 6.72 -6.68 10.88
CA ILE A 378 6.93 -6.16 9.52
C ILE A 378 7.22 -4.65 9.57
N MET A 379 6.45 -3.89 10.34
CA MET A 379 6.66 -2.45 10.51
C MET A 379 8.05 -2.15 11.10
N MET A 380 8.46 -2.86 12.16
CA MET A 380 9.78 -2.68 12.75
C MET A 380 10.92 -3.00 11.78
N GLN A 381 10.75 -4.03 10.93
CA GLN A 381 11.73 -4.36 9.90
C GLN A 381 11.83 -3.26 8.84
N LEU A 382 10.69 -2.69 8.43
CA LEU A 382 10.65 -1.61 7.46
C LEU A 382 11.28 -0.33 8.02
N ASP A 383 10.92 0.08 9.23
CA ASP A 383 11.49 1.26 9.89
C ASP A 383 13.00 1.14 10.07
N LYS A 384 13.47 -0.06 10.46
CA LYS A 384 14.90 -0.36 10.55
C LYS A 384 15.56 -0.20 9.19
N TRP A 385 14.98 -0.78 8.14
CA TRP A 385 15.53 -0.70 6.78
C TRP A 385 15.58 0.75 6.28
N GLU A 386 14.52 1.53 6.47
CA GLU A 386 14.47 2.94 6.09
C GLU A 386 15.54 3.77 6.83
N ASN A 387 15.72 3.55 8.13
CA ASN A 387 16.73 4.25 8.91
C ASN A 387 18.19 3.85 8.54
N GLU A 388 18.41 2.59 8.19
CA GLU A 388 19.69 2.09 7.67
C GLU A 388 20.01 2.68 6.28
N ASN A 389 18.99 2.87 5.44
CA ASN A 389 19.11 3.39 4.08
C ASN A 389 18.88 4.90 3.96
N MET A 390 18.73 5.62 5.07
CA MET A 390 18.70 7.08 5.05
C MET A 390 20.04 7.64 4.56
N PRO A 391 20.08 8.51 3.53
CA PRO A 391 21.30 9.15 3.07
C PRO A 391 22.02 9.91 4.19
N LYS A 392 23.33 9.69 4.33
CA LYS A 392 24.16 10.26 5.40
C LYS A 392 25.44 10.80 4.81
N VAL A 393 25.69 12.09 4.98
CA VAL A 393 26.94 12.72 4.55
C VAL A 393 27.73 13.26 5.74
N LYS A 394 29.02 13.48 5.51
CA LYS A 394 29.94 14.07 6.47
C LYS A 394 30.69 15.21 5.79
N LEU A 395 30.86 16.33 6.48
CA LEU A 395 31.67 17.45 6.01
C LEU A 395 33.08 17.31 6.56
N VAL A 396 34.07 17.29 5.67
CA VAL A 396 35.49 17.14 5.98
C VAL A 396 36.24 18.37 5.47
N GLN A 397 37.07 18.99 6.31
CA GLN A 397 37.90 20.12 5.90
C GLN A 397 39.14 19.66 5.13
N ALA A 398 39.78 20.59 4.40
CA ALA A 398 40.98 20.31 3.61
C ALA A 398 42.19 19.80 4.44
N ASP A 399 42.20 20.03 5.75
CA ASP A 399 43.23 19.54 6.67
C ASP A 399 42.94 18.11 7.20
N GLY A 400 41.88 17.46 6.71
CA GLY A 400 41.45 16.12 7.13
C GLY A 400 40.67 16.11 8.44
N SER A 401 40.49 17.27 9.10
CA SER A 401 39.63 17.38 10.28
C SER A 401 38.16 17.24 9.88
N THR A 402 37.39 16.55 10.72
CA THR A 402 35.94 16.50 10.55
C THR A 402 35.37 17.84 10.99
N ALA A 403 34.66 18.52 10.08
CA ALA A 403 33.97 19.78 10.40
C ALA A 403 32.69 19.47 11.19
N SER A 404 32.82 19.00 12.43
CA SER A 404 31.67 18.65 13.28
C SER A 404 30.73 19.84 13.53
N SER A 405 31.21 21.07 13.35
CA SER A 405 30.41 22.31 13.49
C SER A 405 30.07 23.02 12.18
N GLY A 406 30.58 22.57 11.02
CA GLY A 406 30.34 23.26 9.74
C GLY A 406 30.80 24.73 9.70
N VAL A 407 31.74 25.12 10.58
CA VAL A 407 32.20 26.51 10.71
C VAL A 407 33.41 26.77 9.81
N PHE A 408 33.32 27.82 8.98
CA PHE A 408 34.38 28.27 8.09
C PHE A 408 34.67 29.76 8.33
N SER A 409 35.93 30.12 8.53
CA SER A 409 36.33 31.52 8.71
C SER A 409 37.34 31.95 7.65
N PHE A 410 37.09 33.07 6.98
CA PHE A 410 38.03 33.71 6.06
C PHE A 410 38.84 34.78 6.80
N ALA A 411 40.17 34.70 6.68
CA ALA A 411 41.07 35.67 7.27
C ALA A 411 41.23 36.87 6.34
N GLN A 412 40.98 38.08 6.85
CA GLN A 412 41.24 39.37 6.18
C GLN A 412 40.83 39.40 4.69
N LEU A 413 39.53 39.38 4.42
CA LEU A 413 38.97 39.62 3.10
C LEU A 413 39.29 41.04 2.63
N LYS A 414 39.88 41.16 1.45
CA LYS A 414 40.28 42.43 0.83
C LYS A 414 39.36 42.77 -0.35
N PHE A 415 39.20 44.06 -0.60
CA PHE A 415 38.40 44.56 -1.73
C PHE A 415 38.88 44.00 -3.07
N GLY A 416 37.97 43.38 -3.82
CA GLY A 416 38.22 42.84 -5.15
C GLY A 416 39.21 41.65 -5.19
N VAL A 417 39.45 40.99 -4.04
CA VAL A 417 40.32 39.81 -3.96
C VAL A 417 39.48 38.61 -3.51
N GLU A 418 39.35 37.62 -4.38
CA GLU A 418 38.66 36.37 -4.06
C GLU A 418 39.49 35.50 -3.11
N GLN A 419 38.84 34.92 -2.10
CA GLN A 419 39.40 33.84 -1.30
C GLN A 419 38.48 32.62 -1.37
N SER A 420 39.04 31.44 -1.61
CA SER A 420 38.28 30.19 -1.64
C SER A 420 38.72 29.21 -0.56
N LYS A 421 37.76 28.53 0.05
CA LYS A 421 37.97 27.37 0.92
C LYS A 421 37.35 26.12 0.30
N LYS A 422 38.06 25.00 0.46
CA LYS A 422 37.61 23.67 0.01
C LYS A 422 36.98 22.90 1.16
N VAL A 423 35.84 22.27 0.90
CA VAL A 423 35.12 21.41 1.83
C VAL A 423 34.80 20.12 1.10
N ILE A 424 35.08 18.97 1.70
CA ILE A 424 34.76 17.68 1.10
C ILE A 424 33.46 17.17 1.73
N ILE A 425 32.48 16.83 0.91
CA ILE A 425 31.31 16.06 1.32
C ILE A 425 31.63 14.58 1.10
N GLU A 426 31.59 13.78 2.15
CA GLU A 426 31.77 12.33 2.11
C GLU A 426 30.42 11.65 2.30
N ASN A 427 30.02 10.74 1.41
CA ASN A 427 28.83 9.92 1.62
C ASN A 427 29.18 8.69 2.48
N THR A 428 28.74 8.72 3.73
CA THR A 428 28.94 7.66 4.73
C THR A 428 27.75 6.70 4.82
N GLY A 429 26.68 6.97 4.07
CA GLY A 429 25.49 6.13 3.98
C GLY A 429 25.64 4.94 3.03
N LEU A 430 24.59 4.11 2.98
CA LEU A 430 24.52 2.93 2.11
C LEU A 430 23.89 3.23 0.74
N VAL A 431 23.29 4.40 0.58
CA VAL A 431 22.57 4.84 -0.63
C VAL A 431 23.21 6.10 -1.21
N VAL A 432 22.89 6.43 -2.47
CA VAL A 432 23.35 7.67 -3.12
C VAL A 432 22.81 8.89 -2.37
N ALA A 433 23.70 9.80 -1.99
CA ALA A 433 23.32 11.06 -1.39
C ALA A 433 23.14 12.13 -2.47
N HIS A 434 21.91 12.58 -2.66
CA HIS A 434 21.62 13.78 -3.45
C HIS A 434 21.63 14.96 -2.51
N PHE A 435 22.40 15.99 -2.81
CA PHE A 435 22.37 17.21 -2.02
C PHE A 435 22.16 18.43 -2.91
N ARG A 436 21.66 19.49 -2.29
CA ARG A 436 21.57 20.82 -2.88
C ARG A 436 21.64 21.89 -1.80
N PHE A 437 22.11 23.05 -2.16
CA PHE A 437 21.99 24.23 -1.33
C PHE A 437 20.61 24.87 -1.51
N ILE A 438 20.00 25.29 -0.40
CA ILE A 438 18.66 25.87 -0.38
C ILE A 438 18.68 27.24 0.31
N PRO A 439 17.80 28.18 -0.10
CA PRO A 439 17.61 29.42 0.62
C PRO A 439 17.10 29.20 2.05
N LYS A 440 17.39 30.15 2.94
CA LYS A 440 16.79 30.25 4.27
C LYS A 440 15.29 30.57 4.13
N LEU A 441 14.46 30.26 5.13
CA LEU A 441 12.99 30.37 5.06
C LEU A 441 12.48 31.74 4.59
N GLU A 442 13.21 32.81 4.91
CA GLU A 442 12.86 34.20 4.57
C GLU A 442 13.66 34.76 3.39
N ASP A 443 14.65 34.02 2.90
CA ASP A 443 15.58 34.48 1.86
C ASP A 443 15.25 33.86 0.49
N VAL A 444 15.54 34.61 -0.58
CA VAL A 444 15.44 34.11 -1.96
C VAL A 444 16.77 33.48 -2.41
N THR A 445 17.89 33.97 -1.87
CA THR A 445 19.24 33.50 -2.20
C THR A 445 19.74 32.49 -1.19
N VAL A 446 20.66 31.61 -1.63
CA VAL A 446 21.29 30.60 -0.77
C VAL A 446 22.25 31.21 0.26
N CYS A 447 22.94 32.28 -0.15
CA CYS A 447 23.88 33.02 0.68
C CYS A 447 23.85 34.51 0.33
N LYS A 448 24.49 35.32 1.18
CA LYS A 448 24.74 36.74 0.97
C LYS A 448 25.62 36.97 -0.28
N PRO A 449 25.55 38.16 -0.92
CA PRO A 449 26.23 38.45 -2.19
C PRO A 449 27.76 38.25 -2.17
N TRP A 450 28.38 38.41 -1.00
CA TRP A 450 29.83 38.25 -0.83
C TRP A 450 30.30 36.79 -0.80
N LEU A 451 29.37 35.82 -0.82
CA LEU A 451 29.64 34.39 -0.83
C LEU A 451 29.07 33.72 -2.08
N SER A 452 29.79 32.71 -2.55
CA SER A 452 29.29 31.74 -3.52
C SER A 452 29.78 30.34 -3.18
N VAL A 453 29.02 29.33 -3.57
CA VAL A 453 29.39 27.92 -3.40
C VAL A 453 29.23 27.15 -4.71
N SER A 454 30.19 26.27 -5.01
CA SER A 454 30.17 25.44 -6.20
C SER A 454 30.72 24.04 -5.92
N PRO A 455 30.06 22.96 -6.37
CA PRO A 455 28.75 22.94 -7.03
C PRO A 455 27.58 23.21 -6.05
N MET A 456 26.47 23.75 -6.57
CA MET A 456 25.25 24.04 -5.80
C MET A 456 24.39 22.81 -5.49
N PHE A 457 24.58 21.73 -6.25
CA PHE A 457 23.90 20.45 -6.09
C PHE A 457 24.76 19.34 -6.67
N GLY A 458 24.48 18.10 -6.28
CA GLY A 458 25.20 16.95 -6.82
C GLY A 458 24.70 15.62 -6.26
N MET A 459 25.29 14.55 -6.78
CA MET A 459 25.00 13.18 -6.38
C MET A 459 26.32 12.51 -5.98
N ILE A 460 26.34 11.90 -4.80
CA ILE A 460 27.53 11.27 -4.25
C ILE A 460 27.21 9.79 -4.02
N PRO A 461 27.78 8.86 -4.80
CA PRO A 461 27.63 7.42 -4.56
C PRO A 461 28.09 7.01 -3.15
N PRO A 462 27.63 5.85 -2.63
CA PRO A 462 28.10 5.35 -1.34
C PRO A 462 29.62 5.22 -1.30
N ARG A 463 30.25 5.70 -0.21
CA ARG A 463 31.71 5.70 0.02
C ARG A 463 32.52 6.63 -0.89
N ASP A 464 31.87 7.42 -1.75
CA ASP A 464 32.52 8.46 -2.54
C ASP A 464 32.52 9.81 -1.82
N THR A 465 33.32 10.72 -2.37
CA THR A 465 33.47 12.09 -1.88
C THR A 465 33.30 13.10 -3.00
N MET A 466 32.89 14.33 -2.66
CA MET A 466 32.87 15.45 -3.59
C MET A 466 33.42 16.73 -2.97
N GLU A 467 34.22 17.48 -3.75
CA GLU A 467 34.76 18.78 -3.35
C GLU A 467 33.72 19.90 -3.60
N LEU A 468 33.37 20.61 -2.54
CA LEU A 468 32.74 21.93 -2.58
C LEU A 468 33.80 23.02 -2.47
N ARG A 469 33.61 24.10 -3.21
CA ARG A 469 34.38 25.33 -3.11
C ARG A 469 33.46 26.45 -2.63
N ILE A 470 33.78 27.02 -1.48
CA ILE A 470 33.15 28.24 -0.96
C ILE A 470 34.08 29.40 -1.28
N THR A 471 33.62 30.37 -2.04
CA THR A 471 34.39 31.55 -2.43
C THR A 471 33.78 32.80 -1.83
N ALA A 472 34.61 33.55 -1.11
CA ALA A 472 34.30 34.87 -0.59
C ALA A 472 34.90 35.95 -1.49
N HIS A 473 34.11 36.95 -1.83
CA HIS A 473 34.52 38.09 -2.65
C HIS A 473 33.82 39.35 -2.15
N VAL A 474 34.60 40.39 -1.84
CA VAL A 474 34.06 41.69 -1.41
C VAL A 474 34.18 42.66 -2.58
N ASP A 475 33.04 42.94 -3.21
CA ASP A 475 32.93 43.93 -4.28
C ASP A 475 32.58 45.33 -3.73
N GLU A 476 32.36 46.29 -4.64
CA GLU A 476 31.96 47.67 -4.32
C GLU A 476 30.73 47.75 -3.41
N THR A 477 29.69 46.97 -3.70
CA THR A 477 28.43 47.03 -2.97
C THR A 477 28.58 46.48 -1.55
N VAL A 478 29.26 45.35 -1.41
CA VAL A 478 29.51 44.70 -0.12
C VAL A 478 30.45 45.54 0.73
N ALA A 479 31.54 46.05 0.14
CA ALA A 479 32.52 46.89 0.83
C ALA A 479 31.89 48.15 1.40
N HIS A 480 30.95 48.75 0.65
CA HIS A 480 30.19 49.90 1.10
C HIS A 480 29.31 49.56 2.31
N GLY A 481 28.47 48.52 2.21
CA GLY A 481 27.63 48.07 3.32
C GLY A 481 28.43 47.73 4.58
N LEU A 482 29.63 47.14 4.42
CA LEU A 482 30.52 46.84 5.55
C LEU A 482 31.08 48.10 6.21
N THR A 483 31.39 49.13 5.42
CA THR A 483 31.97 50.39 5.90
C THR A 483 30.89 51.29 6.54
N SER A 484 29.65 51.26 6.02
CA SER A 484 28.49 51.95 6.62
C SER A 484 27.91 51.22 7.84
N GLY A 485 28.23 49.94 8.02
CA GLY A 485 27.71 49.08 9.09
C GLY A 485 26.35 48.44 8.77
N GLU A 486 25.88 48.56 7.53
CA GLU A 486 24.63 47.95 7.03
C GLU A 486 24.81 46.46 6.66
N GLU A 487 26.04 46.01 6.42
CA GLU A 487 26.37 44.63 6.06
C GLU A 487 27.32 44.00 7.08
N THR A 488 27.31 42.68 7.16
CA THR A 488 28.21 41.88 7.99
C THR A 488 28.76 40.67 7.24
N LEU A 489 30.02 40.34 7.53
CA LEU A 489 30.68 39.13 7.01
C LEU A 489 30.38 37.90 7.86
N ASP A 490 29.10 37.62 8.05
CA ASP A 490 28.59 36.37 8.61
C ASP A 490 27.37 35.91 7.81
N ASP A 491 27.30 34.62 7.53
CA ASP A 491 26.17 33.99 6.89
C ASP A 491 26.11 32.48 7.18
N THR A 492 24.96 31.86 6.96
CA THR A 492 24.77 30.40 7.06
C THR A 492 24.14 29.85 5.79
N MET A 493 24.84 28.93 5.13
CA MET A 493 24.34 28.17 4.00
C MET A 493 23.73 26.85 4.45
N ILE A 494 22.59 26.46 3.87
CA ILE A 494 21.91 25.19 4.20
C ILE A 494 22.16 24.19 3.06
N LEU A 495 22.93 23.14 3.36
CA LEU A 495 23.09 21.98 2.50
C LEU A 495 22.03 20.94 2.88
N ARG A 496 21.04 20.76 2.02
CA ARG A 496 20.01 19.74 2.16
C ARG A 496 20.45 18.45 1.50
N VAL A 497 20.39 17.34 2.22
CA VAL A 497 20.46 16.01 1.62
C VAL A 497 19.02 15.51 1.44
N GLU A 498 18.63 15.20 0.21
CA GLU A 498 17.29 14.70 -0.10
C GLU A 498 17.00 13.40 0.67
N ASN A 499 15.85 13.33 1.35
CA ASN A 499 15.47 12.25 2.29
C ASN A 499 16.49 11.99 3.42
N GLY A 500 17.40 12.94 3.68
CA GLY A 500 18.39 12.89 4.74
C GLY A 500 18.24 14.06 5.72
N ARG A 501 19.35 14.44 6.36
CA ARG A 501 19.41 15.60 7.26
C ARG A 501 19.90 16.84 6.53
N ASP A 502 19.52 18.01 7.05
CA ASP A 502 20.08 19.29 6.63
C ASP A 502 21.39 19.57 7.40
N TYR A 503 22.37 20.18 6.72
CA TYR A 503 23.67 20.56 7.25
C TYR A 503 23.84 22.08 7.12
N PHE A 504 24.22 22.73 8.21
CA PHE A 504 24.37 24.18 8.28
C PHE A 504 25.86 24.54 8.20
N LEU A 505 26.24 25.32 7.18
CA LEU A 505 27.61 25.79 6.97
C LEU A 505 27.67 27.26 7.39
N VAL A 506 28.22 27.52 8.57
CA VAL A 506 28.36 28.86 9.13
C VAL A 506 29.66 29.45 8.60
N VAL A 507 29.56 30.56 7.87
CA VAL A 507 30.71 31.21 7.25
C VAL A 507 30.89 32.60 7.87
N SER A 508 32.11 32.92 8.27
CA SER A 508 32.49 34.23 8.77
C SER A 508 33.71 34.78 8.05
N GLY A 509 33.87 36.09 8.05
CA GLY A 509 35.03 36.78 7.51
C GLY A 509 35.40 38.01 8.34
N GLN A 510 36.63 38.46 8.19
CA GLN A 510 37.07 39.77 8.69
C GLN A 510 37.39 40.65 7.49
N TYR A 511 36.80 41.85 7.42
CA TYR A 511 37.05 42.77 6.33
C TYR A 511 38.29 43.62 6.60
N ALA A 512 39.17 43.73 5.62
CA ALA A 512 40.24 44.71 5.61
C ALA A 512 39.73 45.96 4.88
N ASN A 513 39.47 47.03 5.64
CA ASN A 513 38.91 48.29 5.11
C ASN A 513 39.70 48.83 3.93
N SER A 514 39.02 49.13 2.84
CA SER A 514 39.61 49.66 1.61
C SER A 514 39.03 51.03 1.29
N CYS A 515 39.85 51.90 0.71
CA CYS A 515 39.38 53.21 0.25
C CYS A 515 38.34 53.06 -0.85
N PHE A 516 38.39 51.96 -1.61
CA PHE A 516 37.42 51.59 -2.65
C PHE A 516 36.04 51.16 -2.11
N GLY A 517 35.88 51.04 -0.78
CA GLY A 517 34.59 50.80 -0.12
C GLY A 517 34.04 51.98 0.70
N SER A 518 34.76 53.11 0.75
CA SER A 518 34.41 54.29 1.56
C SER A 518 33.90 55.43 0.68
N SER A 519 33.01 56.29 1.18
CA SER A 519 32.63 57.52 0.46
C SER A 519 33.77 58.53 0.42
N LEU A 520 33.76 59.47 -0.53
CA LEU A 520 34.78 60.54 -0.54
C LEU A 520 34.72 61.38 0.75
N GLU A 521 33.54 61.57 1.32
CA GLU A 521 33.34 62.24 2.61
C GLU A 521 34.01 61.50 3.78
N GLN A 522 33.91 60.16 3.80
CA GLN A 522 34.58 59.32 4.79
C GLN A 522 36.10 59.36 4.63
N LEU A 523 36.59 59.36 3.39
CA LEU A 523 38.03 59.45 3.10
C LEU A 523 38.61 60.82 3.49
N VAL A 524 37.89 61.92 3.21
CA VAL A 524 38.26 63.28 3.64
C VAL A 524 38.35 63.39 5.16
N SER A 525 37.48 62.68 5.86
CA SER A 525 37.37 62.73 7.33
C SER A 525 38.36 61.79 8.04
N SER A 526 39.06 60.92 7.30
CA SER A 526 40.03 59.97 7.85
C SER A 526 41.47 60.46 7.63
N PRO A 527 42.18 60.93 8.67
CA PRO A 527 43.58 61.36 8.52
C PRO A 527 44.56 60.18 8.39
N GLU A 528 44.28 59.04 9.03
CA GLU A 528 45.11 57.82 8.98
C GLU A 528 44.75 56.92 7.79
N PRO A 529 45.68 56.09 7.27
CA PRO A 529 45.37 55.16 6.18
C PRO A 529 44.10 54.35 6.47
N ILE A 530 43.25 54.16 5.45
CA ILE A 530 41.91 53.58 5.62
C ILE A 530 41.93 52.18 6.28
N ARG A 531 43.03 51.43 6.11
CA ARG A 531 43.25 50.13 6.77
C ARG A 531 43.32 50.22 8.30
N GLN A 532 43.69 51.39 8.84
CA GLN A 532 43.79 51.69 10.27
C GLN A 532 42.55 52.43 10.80
N ALA A 533 41.72 52.94 9.90
CA ALA A 533 40.50 53.67 10.25
C ALA A 533 39.54 52.74 11.02
N LYS A 534 39.23 53.13 12.26
CA LYS A 534 38.20 52.48 13.07
C LYS A 534 36.87 53.15 12.77
N PHE A 535 36.13 52.61 11.81
CA PHE A 535 34.73 52.96 11.66
C PHE A 535 33.97 52.32 12.82
N THR A 536 33.49 53.14 13.76
CA THR A 536 32.58 52.67 14.81
C THR A 536 31.22 52.40 14.19
N ALA A 537 31.02 51.19 13.66
CA ALA A 537 29.67 50.67 13.53
C ALA A 537 29.13 50.43 14.94
N THR A 538 27.98 51.03 15.27
CA THR A 538 27.19 50.63 16.43
C THR A 538 26.86 49.14 16.30
N ARG A 539 27.43 48.30 17.17
CA ARG A 539 27.14 46.86 17.24
C ARG A 539 25.63 46.64 17.28
N SER A 540 25.11 45.92 16.28
CA SER A 540 23.79 45.31 16.38
C SER A 540 23.79 44.22 17.46
N PRO A 541 22.72 44.02 18.26
CA PRO A 541 22.66 43.06 19.38
C PRO A 541 22.65 41.57 18.98
N ALA A 542 22.86 41.24 17.71
CA ALA A 542 22.64 39.91 17.16
C ALA A 542 23.63 38.82 17.63
N ALA A 543 24.67 39.16 18.39
CA ALA A 543 25.57 38.18 19.00
C ALA A 543 24.95 37.39 20.18
N SER A 544 23.66 37.58 20.50
CA SER A 544 23.03 36.99 21.70
C SER A 544 21.92 35.95 21.46
N VAL A 545 21.70 35.45 20.24
CA VAL A 545 20.63 34.46 19.99
C VAL A 545 21.14 33.22 19.26
N PHE A 546 22.13 32.53 19.85
CA PHE A 546 22.37 31.12 19.54
C PHE A 546 22.69 30.34 20.84
N SER A 547 21.75 30.36 21.77
CA SER A 547 21.58 29.24 22.70
C SER A 547 20.64 28.22 22.06
N VAL A 548 21.13 27.50 21.04
CA VAL A 548 20.44 26.30 20.54
C VAL A 548 20.92 25.13 21.37
N TRP A 549 19.97 24.54 22.09
CA TRP A 549 20.09 23.31 22.85
C TRP A 549 20.54 22.18 21.92
N VAL A 550 21.82 21.82 21.96
CA VAL A 550 22.31 20.56 21.38
C VAL A 550 22.17 19.50 22.46
N GLY A 551 21.14 18.66 22.37
CA GLY A 551 21.01 17.51 23.25
C GLY A 551 22.22 16.58 23.11
N GLY A 552 23.00 16.40 24.19
CA GLY A 552 24.10 15.44 24.28
C GLY A 552 25.15 15.81 25.34
N ALA A 553 25.67 14.80 26.06
CA ALA A 553 26.37 14.88 27.35
C ALA A 553 27.76 15.55 27.41
N THR A 554 28.12 16.42 26.47
CA THR A 554 29.41 17.12 26.47
C THR A 554 29.22 18.59 26.08
N GLY A 555 28.48 19.34 26.89
CA GLY A 555 28.32 20.78 26.71
C GLY A 555 29.63 21.51 27.03
N VAL A 556 30.09 22.35 26.10
CA VAL A 556 31.22 23.27 26.33
C VAL A 556 30.64 24.68 26.34
N ASP A 557 30.88 25.42 27.43
CA ASP A 557 30.45 26.80 27.63
C ASP A 557 31.30 27.74 26.75
N ALA A 558 30.66 28.33 25.73
CA ALA A 558 31.31 29.23 24.78
C ALA A 558 31.74 30.58 25.40
N ASN A 559 31.34 30.88 26.65
CA ASN A 559 31.79 32.08 27.35
C ASN A 559 33.28 32.07 27.73
N ALA A 560 33.95 30.90 27.70
CA ALA A 560 35.36 30.78 28.08
C ALA A 560 36.36 31.35 27.05
N LEU A 561 35.90 31.76 25.85
CA LEU A 561 36.76 32.34 24.79
C LEU A 561 36.69 33.87 24.70
N ILE A 562 35.96 34.54 25.59
CA ILE A 562 35.80 36.00 25.58
C ILE A 562 36.69 36.61 26.67
N SER A 563 37.90 37.01 26.30
CA SER A 563 38.70 37.93 27.12
C SER A 563 38.03 39.31 27.12
N THR A 564 37.54 39.74 28.27
CA THR A 564 36.96 41.07 28.50
C THR A 564 38.05 42.16 28.42
N PRO A 565 37.93 43.18 27.56
CA PRO A 565 38.74 44.39 27.69
C PRO A 565 38.16 45.27 28.79
N GLN A 566 39.00 45.70 29.75
CA GLN A 566 38.67 46.75 30.70
C GLN A 566 38.36 48.08 29.97
N PRO A 567 37.42 48.89 30.49
CA PRO A 567 37.12 50.20 29.92
C PRO A 567 38.22 51.19 30.32
N THR A 568 39.07 51.58 29.37
CA THR A 568 39.94 52.75 29.54
C THR A 568 39.75 53.74 28.41
N ALA A 569 39.58 55.00 28.82
CA ALA A 569 39.55 56.26 28.06
C ALA A 569 38.24 56.60 27.31
N GLN A 570 37.59 57.66 27.79
CA GLN A 570 36.60 58.44 27.04
C GLN A 570 37.24 59.01 25.76
N PRO A 571 36.52 59.07 24.62
CA PRO A 571 37.02 59.74 23.44
C PRO A 571 37.03 61.26 23.66
N ASN A 572 38.19 61.88 23.47
CA ASN A 572 38.28 63.34 23.33
C ASN A 572 37.51 63.77 22.07
N PRO A 573 36.70 64.84 22.11
CA PRO A 573 36.11 65.41 20.90
C PRO A 573 37.21 66.06 20.06
N THR A 574 37.51 65.45 18.90
CA THR A 574 38.35 66.08 17.88
C THR A 574 37.65 67.31 17.33
N THR A 575 38.32 68.45 17.41
CA THR A 575 37.93 69.73 16.80
C THR A 575 37.80 69.62 15.27
N PRO A 576 36.91 70.39 14.60
CA PRO A 576 36.58 70.20 13.17
C PRO A 576 37.64 70.74 12.17
N SER A 577 38.89 70.96 12.56
CA SER A 577 39.85 71.75 11.75
C SER A 577 40.84 70.95 10.90
N ASP A 578 40.82 69.62 10.95
CA ASP A 578 41.80 68.75 10.24
C ASP A 578 41.16 67.89 9.13
N SER A 579 39.99 68.27 8.59
CA SER A 579 39.48 67.62 7.38
C SER A 579 40.30 68.03 6.16
N GLN A 580 40.82 67.06 5.41
CA GLN A 580 41.55 67.33 4.18
C GLN A 580 40.59 67.89 3.11
N LYS A 581 41.02 68.86 2.29
CA LYS A 581 40.17 69.38 1.21
C LYS A 581 39.93 68.37 0.07
N VAL A 582 40.77 67.35 -0.02
CA VAL A 582 40.76 66.28 -1.03
C VAL A 582 41.19 64.99 -0.33
N PRO A 583 40.56 63.83 -0.59
CA PRO A 583 41.03 62.54 -0.11
C PRO A 583 42.51 62.32 -0.45
N LYS A 584 43.34 61.96 0.54
CA LYS A 584 44.76 61.67 0.32
C LYS A 584 44.98 60.56 -0.71
N GLU A 585 44.10 59.56 -0.79
CA GLU A 585 44.19 58.48 -1.76
C GLU A 585 44.06 59.02 -3.19
N LEU A 586 43.09 59.90 -3.41
CA LEU A 586 42.89 60.58 -4.70
C LEU A 586 44.09 61.48 -5.04
N TRP A 587 44.56 62.26 -4.07
CA TRP A 587 45.75 63.10 -4.25
C TRP A 587 46.98 62.28 -4.63
N ARG A 588 47.21 61.14 -3.96
CA ARG A 588 48.35 60.26 -4.22
C ARG A 588 48.32 59.71 -5.64
N MET A 589 47.16 59.33 -6.16
CA MET A 589 47.04 58.83 -7.53
C MET A 589 47.22 59.92 -8.57
N VAL A 590 46.55 61.07 -8.38
CA VAL A 590 46.65 62.21 -9.33
C VAL A 590 48.07 62.77 -9.35
N ASN A 591 48.71 62.89 -8.18
CA ASN A 591 50.09 63.37 -8.08
C ASN A 591 51.07 62.39 -8.74
N ASP A 592 50.87 61.08 -8.56
CA ASP A 592 51.72 60.07 -9.20
C ASP A 592 51.58 60.06 -10.73
N ILE A 593 50.35 60.16 -11.25
CA ILE A 593 50.11 60.35 -12.68
C ILE A 593 50.79 61.63 -13.19
N TYR A 594 50.59 62.75 -12.48
CA TYR A 594 51.10 64.06 -12.88
C TYR A 594 52.63 64.09 -12.97
N GLU A 595 53.31 63.60 -11.93
CA GLU A 595 54.77 63.66 -11.83
C GLU A 595 55.46 62.61 -12.72
N ASN A 596 54.88 61.42 -12.89
CA ASN A 596 55.60 60.28 -13.46
C ASN A 596 55.08 59.82 -14.83
N TYR A 597 53.80 60.03 -15.16
CA TYR A 597 53.15 59.32 -16.28
C TYR A 597 52.36 60.20 -17.26
N MET A 598 52.37 61.54 -17.12
CA MET A 598 51.65 62.45 -18.02
C MET A 598 52.03 62.34 -19.51
N GLN A 599 53.22 61.82 -19.81
CA GLN A 599 53.72 61.64 -21.18
C GLN A 599 53.38 60.25 -21.77
N GLU A 600 52.78 59.37 -20.97
CA GLU A 600 52.41 58.02 -21.40
C GLU A 600 51.21 58.09 -22.36
N LYS A 601 51.38 57.55 -23.57
CA LYS A 601 50.34 57.59 -24.60
C LYS A 601 49.17 56.72 -24.19
N ASN A 602 47.95 57.16 -24.51
CA ASN A 602 46.72 56.41 -24.25
C ASN A 602 46.49 56.08 -22.75
N LEU A 603 46.98 56.94 -21.85
CA LEU A 603 47.00 56.71 -20.40
C LEU A 603 45.64 56.29 -19.79
N PHE A 604 44.53 56.81 -20.30
CA PHE A 604 43.17 56.50 -19.83
C PHE A 604 42.40 55.54 -20.75
N VAL A 605 43.08 54.92 -21.72
CA VAL A 605 42.47 54.04 -22.73
C VAL A 605 43.01 52.61 -22.62
N GLU A 606 44.31 52.45 -22.37
CA GLU A 606 44.90 51.12 -22.18
C GLU A 606 44.57 50.56 -20.79
N ALA A 607 44.33 49.25 -20.73
CA ALA A 607 44.09 48.55 -19.46
C ALA A 607 45.40 48.35 -18.70
N GLY A 608 45.35 48.61 -17.40
CA GLY A 608 46.41 48.35 -16.44
C GLY A 608 46.63 46.87 -16.16
N ASN A 609 47.79 46.58 -15.57
CA ASN A 609 48.12 45.23 -15.16
C ASN A 609 47.38 44.89 -13.86
N LYS A 610 46.61 43.79 -13.85
CA LYS A 610 45.81 43.37 -12.68
C LYS A 610 46.64 43.16 -11.39
N VAL A 611 47.89 42.72 -11.51
CA VAL A 611 48.78 42.53 -10.35
C VAL A 611 49.22 43.89 -9.81
N GLU A 612 49.60 44.83 -10.68
CA GLU A 612 49.95 46.20 -10.29
C GLU A 612 48.76 46.91 -9.65
N ILE A 613 47.57 46.80 -10.23
CA ILE A 613 46.31 47.36 -9.70
C ILE A 613 46.04 46.86 -8.27
N ALA A 614 46.21 45.56 -8.01
CA ALA A 614 46.02 45.00 -6.67
C ALA A 614 47.06 45.52 -5.67
N GLN A 615 48.32 45.68 -6.11
CA GLN A 615 49.39 46.21 -5.27
C GLN A 615 49.23 47.72 -5.00
N LEU A 616 48.82 48.49 -6.00
CA LEU A 616 48.50 49.91 -5.88
C LEU A 616 47.32 50.12 -4.94
N ARG A 617 46.25 49.31 -5.05
CA ARG A 617 45.13 49.30 -4.11
C ARG A 617 45.59 49.04 -2.68
N GLU A 618 46.45 48.04 -2.46
CA GLU A 618 47.00 47.77 -1.12
C GLU A 618 47.82 48.96 -0.60
N ALA A 619 48.62 49.60 -1.46
CA ALA A 619 49.42 50.77 -1.11
C ALA A 619 48.56 52.00 -0.81
N LEU A 620 47.44 52.18 -1.49
CA LEU A 620 46.42 53.19 -1.18
C LEU A 620 45.80 52.92 0.19
N ASP A 621 45.33 51.69 0.41
CA ASP A 621 44.65 51.32 1.65
C ASP A 621 45.56 51.42 2.90
N THR A 622 46.82 51.04 2.77
CA THR A 622 47.79 51.00 3.89
C THR A 622 48.61 52.27 4.06
N GLY A 623 48.59 53.17 3.07
CA GLY A 623 49.43 54.37 3.09
C GLY A 623 50.89 54.15 2.67
N THR A 624 51.29 52.94 2.29
CA THR A 624 52.68 52.64 1.88
C THR A 624 53.00 53.21 0.50
N ALA A 625 54.28 53.42 0.17
CA ALA A 625 54.68 53.91 -1.16
C ALA A 625 54.17 52.99 -2.30
N PHE A 626 53.89 53.58 -3.47
CA PHE A 626 53.53 52.80 -4.65
C PHE A 626 54.73 51.95 -5.11
N PRO A 627 54.53 50.64 -5.35
CA PRO A 627 55.56 49.81 -5.97
C PRO A 627 55.77 50.22 -7.43
N PRO A 628 56.83 49.76 -8.11
CA PRO A 628 56.99 49.99 -9.55
C PRO A 628 55.77 49.51 -10.33
N HIS A 629 55.21 50.37 -11.18
CA HIS A 629 53.98 50.13 -11.94
C HIS A 629 53.96 50.98 -13.22
N SER A 630 53.02 50.71 -14.12
CA SER A 630 52.72 51.54 -15.30
C SER A 630 51.68 52.62 -14.98
N GLY A 631 51.71 53.76 -15.67
CA GLY A 631 50.69 54.79 -15.52
C GLY A 631 49.28 54.30 -15.86
N TYR A 632 49.16 53.32 -16.77
CA TYR A 632 47.89 52.65 -17.10
C TYR A 632 47.21 52.03 -15.88
N SER A 633 47.97 51.38 -15.00
CA SER A 633 47.46 50.75 -13.76
C SER A 633 46.94 51.76 -12.74
N THR A 634 47.62 52.90 -12.57
CA THR A 634 47.16 53.97 -11.66
C THR A 634 46.00 54.76 -12.26
N ALA A 635 46.01 55.00 -13.58
CA ALA A 635 44.95 55.66 -14.31
C ALA A 635 43.64 54.85 -14.31
N GLU A 636 43.71 53.51 -14.43
CA GLU A 636 42.52 52.64 -14.37
C GLU A 636 41.84 52.64 -12.99
N LEU A 637 42.62 52.80 -11.90
CA LEU A 637 42.06 52.87 -10.55
C LEU A 637 41.30 54.18 -10.28
N LEU A 638 41.65 55.26 -10.98
CA LEU A 638 41.18 56.62 -10.69
C LEU A 638 39.66 56.77 -10.83
N PRO A 639 39.03 56.28 -11.92
CA PRO A 639 37.57 56.22 -12.03
C PRO A 639 36.93 55.44 -10.89
N GLY A 640 37.57 54.37 -10.38
CA GLY A 640 37.02 53.53 -9.31
C GLY A 640 36.82 54.26 -7.99
N ILE A 641 37.71 55.19 -7.61
CA ILE A 641 37.54 56.04 -6.43
C ILE A 641 36.58 57.20 -6.72
N LEU A 642 36.66 57.81 -7.90
CA LEU A 642 35.80 58.94 -8.26
C LEU A 642 34.33 58.52 -8.46
N ALA A 643 34.10 57.30 -8.92
CA ALA A 643 32.77 56.76 -9.14
C ALA A 643 32.02 56.46 -7.84
N GLN A 644 32.71 56.40 -6.70
CA GLN A 644 32.10 56.05 -5.42
C GLN A 644 30.90 56.95 -5.13
N ASP A 645 31.02 58.27 -5.24
CA ASP A 645 29.94 59.26 -5.01
C ASP A 645 28.79 59.17 -6.03
N LEU A 646 29.02 58.65 -7.24
CA LEU A 646 27.96 58.44 -8.25
C LEU A 646 27.04 57.26 -7.90
N TYR A 647 27.52 56.30 -7.11
CA TYR A 647 26.69 55.22 -6.57
C TYR A 647 25.77 55.71 -5.43
N PHE A 648 26.18 56.71 -4.64
CA PHE A 648 25.37 57.28 -3.55
C PHE A 648 24.13 58.04 -4.07
N ALA A 649 24.14 58.48 -5.33
CA ALA A 649 23.00 59.15 -5.97
C ALA A 649 21.95 58.18 -6.56
N GLY A 650 22.14 56.85 -6.45
CA GLY A 650 21.16 55.86 -6.94
C GLY A 650 21.06 55.73 -8.46
N ILE A 651 22.12 56.09 -9.21
CA ILE A 651 22.11 56.08 -10.67
C ILE A 651 22.37 54.64 -11.20
N PRO A 652 21.51 54.07 -12.07
CA PRO A 652 21.67 52.71 -12.61
C PRO A 652 23.00 52.45 -13.36
N PRO A 653 23.54 51.22 -13.32
CA PRO A 653 24.81 50.85 -13.96
C PRO A 653 24.88 51.14 -15.47
N ASP A 654 23.76 50.98 -16.14
CA ASP A 654 23.54 51.09 -17.59
C ASP A 654 23.65 52.54 -18.12
N ILE A 655 23.75 53.53 -17.23
CA ILE A 655 23.96 54.94 -17.56
C ILE A 655 25.45 55.35 -17.42
N ARG A 656 26.30 54.51 -16.79
CA ARG A 656 27.60 54.93 -16.22
C ARG A 656 28.77 55.03 -17.21
N PHE A 657 28.70 54.43 -18.40
CA PHE A 657 29.80 54.47 -19.38
C PHE A 657 29.53 55.34 -20.62
N ASN A 658 28.31 55.87 -20.79
CA ASN A 658 27.99 56.66 -22.00
C ASN A 658 28.32 58.16 -21.91
N THR A 659 28.84 58.64 -20.78
CA THR A 659 29.00 60.09 -20.52
C THR A 659 30.45 60.59 -20.47
N LEU A 660 31.46 59.73 -20.64
CA LEU A 660 32.87 60.17 -20.74
C LEU A 660 33.42 60.23 -22.17
N ASP A 661 32.67 59.76 -23.18
CA ASP A 661 33.07 59.81 -24.60
C ASP A 661 32.70 61.12 -25.32
N ARG A 662 32.24 62.14 -24.60
CA ARG A 662 31.97 63.49 -25.16
C ARG A 662 32.38 64.60 -24.20
N ALA A 663 33.68 64.86 -24.09
CA ALA A 663 34.23 66.16 -23.76
C ALA A 663 35.60 66.33 -24.42
#